data_AF-A0A7S4IBF9-F1
#
_entry.id   AF-A0A7S4IBF9-F1
#
_cell.length_a   1.000
_cell.length_b   1.000
_cell.length_c   1.000
_cell.angle_alpha   90.00
_cell.angle_beta   90.00
_cell.angle_gamma   90.00
#
_symmetry.space_group_name_H-M   'P 1'
#
loop_
_entity.id
_entity.type
_entity.pdbx_description
1 polymer ?
#
loop_
_entity_poly.entity_id
_entity_poly.type
_entity_poly.pdbx_seq_one_letter_code
_entity_poly.pdbx_strand_id
1 'polypeptide(L)'
;MWHRHGSSDFHRFNEERFKSQVDSALAVVTTILDTTRNPRHAADEDHEYSDKYGLADFLTNTGIAAALTVLEGLGLDASKLQELQKTAATDKRTVTLRFEAEETCEFVQEKVVDVESKHEFVTVVEETKKKGGILAKEKKKTTKHKVVTKVTEYHWLVGLNYVVYAYSGNDPQAHAVVLQRRSSHTTVVTTDNKESPLPANARSTPIDTPLTWLLEHISSNGTCDFHIDRSAETCRTPRRNDDISSALIFFNGMKKWSEKVSAFFVKDVEDEVILGTNRGNQPPSAEPEARVHLHSITDEGVFVPVLPLFESVESGTEAGHSDPSDLEPKYPALVSLPEWNKSPLLSVADVNLFLNEERRSLDEKVHKINEFFPSKDGSDMISAAEAIIVLLGLHMQSIANHFADGVDYIENMLKTQLIKAIGKEVQASDFAEYIRFHDQKLLKDEYAPKPFSYAIRRPNHYPDGVLSIEKLNSDSNEPIMSITRKLDGEISPMYFPINAATSVEFTGDRYLHAWVSHQFAGQQKDSYQLVARARQFSSFLLLVGKIAGPDSFEPLDAIILQNKDEVLVPLLLNQLPSPKDFKDAISSLSPEQQRFAKAFRQMQLESSVFAVCCIQLKPQLEALLGLPSDALTKEIKLTQDLLSLFIDYQIPSDLLSFDGAGDISLADKVAIVKGHVESVMSVIEEAKDKALEAAQKEADMAFEMDSDGDDSAAGAPESSRFLAMNRGGLMKMRSASSASARGGLPPPAAMMAAAPRPQMAMMAAAPTPMVQD
;
A
#
# COMPACT_ATOMS: atom_id res chain seq x y z
N MET A 1 16.31 30.63 15.78
CA MET A 1 15.01 31.32 15.61
C MET A 1 14.42 31.07 14.21
N TRP A 2 14.50 29.82 13.75
CA TRP A 2 13.84 29.28 12.54
C TRP A 2 13.39 27.88 12.96
N HIS A 3 12.38 27.81 13.84
CA HIS A 3 11.86 26.52 14.27
C HIS A 3 10.80 26.04 13.28
N ARG A 4 11.07 24.85 12.74
CA ARG A 4 10.15 23.97 12.02
C ARG A 4 8.69 24.19 12.43
N HIS A 5 7.92 24.86 11.58
CA HIS A 5 6.57 24.39 11.33
C HIS A 5 6.72 23.21 10.38
N GLY A 6 6.12 22.09 10.76
CA GLY A 6 6.10 20.89 9.94
C GLY A 6 5.77 21.29 8.52
N SER A 7 6.64 20.94 7.59
CA SER A 7 6.25 20.87 6.19
C SER A 7 5.05 19.93 6.18
N SER A 8 3.85 20.50 6.08
CA SER A 8 2.70 19.73 5.60
C SER A 8 3.21 19.08 4.32
N ASP A 9 3.22 17.75 4.29
CA ASP A 9 3.52 17.01 3.07
C ASP A 9 2.71 17.67 1.96
N PHE A 10 3.39 18.28 1.00
CA PHE A 10 2.77 18.68 -0.25
C PHE A 10 2.37 17.36 -0.90
N HIS A 11 1.20 16.84 -0.53
CA HIS A 11 0.52 15.84 -1.33
C HIS A 11 0.45 16.45 -2.73
N ARG A 12 1.04 15.77 -3.70
CA ARG A 12 1.04 16.20 -5.09
C ARG A 12 -0.43 16.37 -5.49
N PHE A 13 -0.89 17.62 -5.58
CA PHE A 13 -2.24 17.96 -5.98
C PHE A 13 -2.54 17.23 -7.31
N ASN A 14 -3.54 16.36 -7.29
CA ASN A 14 -3.92 15.59 -8.46
C ASN A 14 -4.93 16.41 -9.27
N GLU A 15 -4.39 17.25 -10.15
CA GLU A 15 -5.19 18.17 -10.97
C GLU A 15 -6.21 17.43 -11.85
N GLU A 16 -5.85 16.26 -12.39
CA GLU A 16 -6.75 15.49 -13.27
C GLU A 16 -7.96 14.95 -12.49
N ARG A 17 -7.73 14.36 -11.32
CA ARG A 17 -8.82 13.90 -10.43
C ARG A 17 -9.72 15.07 -10.05
N PHE A 18 -9.12 16.18 -9.65
CA PHE A 18 -9.87 17.36 -9.20
C PHE A 18 -10.73 17.94 -10.33
N LYS A 19 -10.16 18.12 -11.53
CA LYS A 19 -10.91 18.60 -12.71
C LYS A 19 -12.10 17.71 -13.02
N SER A 20 -11.92 16.38 -13.01
CA SER A 20 -13.02 15.45 -13.24
C SER A 20 -14.15 15.57 -12.21
N GLN A 21 -13.83 15.87 -10.95
CA GLN A 21 -14.83 16.09 -9.90
C GLN A 21 -15.59 17.40 -10.15
N VAL A 22 -14.87 18.49 -10.44
CA VAL A 22 -15.49 19.79 -10.74
C VAL A 22 -16.32 19.72 -12.03
N ASP A 23 -15.90 19.00 -13.07
CA ASP A 23 -16.67 18.80 -14.31
C ASP A 23 -18.00 18.08 -14.05
N SER A 24 -17.98 17.09 -13.14
CA SER A 24 -19.19 16.39 -12.74
C SER A 24 -20.16 17.31 -11.98
N ALA A 25 -19.62 18.20 -11.12
CA ALA A 25 -20.41 19.19 -10.42
C ALA A 25 -20.93 20.28 -11.37
N LEU A 26 -20.14 20.71 -12.36
CA LEU A 26 -20.53 21.68 -13.39
C LEU A 26 -21.74 21.19 -14.19
N ALA A 27 -21.81 19.90 -14.50
CA ALA A 27 -23.00 19.33 -15.16
C ALA A 27 -24.28 19.56 -14.35
N VAL A 28 -24.22 19.45 -13.01
CA VAL A 28 -25.34 19.74 -12.12
C VAL A 28 -25.59 21.25 -12.05
N VAL A 29 -24.54 22.06 -11.89
CA VAL A 29 -24.63 23.54 -11.83
C VAL A 29 -25.33 24.11 -13.06
N THR A 30 -25.04 23.61 -14.26
CA THR A 30 -25.70 24.08 -15.50
C THR A 30 -27.20 23.79 -15.56
N THR A 31 -27.70 22.86 -14.74
CA THR A 31 -29.15 22.59 -14.63
C THR A 31 -29.83 23.48 -13.60
N ILE A 32 -29.07 24.05 -12.67
CA ILE A 32 -29.57 24.85 -11.55
C ILE A 32 -29.56 26.34 -11.90
N LEU A 33 -28.49 26.79 -12.57
CA LEU A 33 -28.37 28.16 -13.02
C LEU A 33 -29.18 28.41 -14.30
N ASP A 34 -29.55 29.67 -14.52
CA ASP A 34 -30.20 30.09 -15.75
C ASP A 34 -29.36 29.74 -16.98
N THR A 35 -30.02 29.34 -18.08
CA THR A 35 -29.36 28.94 -19.35
C THR A 35 -28.43 30.00 -19.97
N THR A 36 -28.48 31.23 -19.49
CA THR A 36 -27.62 32.34 -19.92
C THR A 36 -26.31 32.43 -19.13
N ARG A 37 -26.19 31.73 -18.00
CA ARG A 37 -24.99 31.71 -17.14
C ARG A 37 -23.99 30.67 -17.65
N ASN A 38 -22.70 30.95 -17.49
CA ASN A 38 -21.63 30.08 -18.00
C ASN A 38 -20.43 29.97 -17.03
N PRO A 39 -20.62 29.40 -15.82
CA PRO A 39 -19.52 29.17 -14.88
C PRO A 39 -18.49 28.19 -15.44
N ARG A 40 -17.21 28.48 -15.23
CA ARG A 40 -16.07 27.66 -15.66
C ARG A 40 -15.01 27.55 -14.57
N HIS A 41 -14.03 26.67 -14.82
CA HIS A 41 -12.85 26.56 -13.97
C HIS A 41 -12.17 27.92 -13.83
N ALA A 42 -11.82 28.30 -12.59
CA ALA A 42 -11.22 29.61 -12.34
C ALA A 42 -9.91 29.85 -13.12
N ALA A 43 -9.15 28.81 -13.45
CA ALA A 43 -7.92 28.92 -14.24
C ALA A 43 -8.14 29.25 -15.74
N ASP A 44 -9.36 29.03 -16.25
CA ASP A 44 -9.69 29.21 -17.67
C ASP A 44 -10.34 30.59 -17.95
N GLU A 45 -10.70 31.32 -16.90
CA GLU A 45 -11.29 32.67 -16.99
C GLU A 45 -10.27 33.77 -16.70
N ASP A 46 -10.46 34.94 -17.30
CA ASP A 46 -9.64 36.12 -17.02
C ASP A 46 -9.93 36.65 -15.62
N HIS A 47 -8.89 36.77 -14.79
CA HIS A 47 -9.00 37.18 -13.40
C HIS A 47 -7.73 37.87 -12.89
N GLU A 48 -7.88 38.71 -11.88
CA GLU A 48 -6.76 39.36 -11.19
C GLU A 48 -6.23 38.52 -10.01
N TYR A 49 -5.07 38.90 -9.50
CA TYR A 49 -4.49 38.24 -8.33
C TYR A 49 -5.36 38.40 -7.07
N SER A 50 -6.06 39.53 -6.90
CA SER A 50 -6.99 39.75 -5.79
C SER A 50 -8.18 38.81 -5.82
N ASP A 51 -8.64 38.42 -7.01
CA ASP A 51 -9.83 37.58 -7.17
C ASP A 51 -9.59 36.17 -6.64
N LYS A 52 -8.33 35.74 -6.58
CA LYS A 52 -7.92 34.46 -5.98
C LYS A 52 -8.06 34.45 -4.46
N TYR A 53 -7.85 35.59 -3.80
CA TYR A 53 -8.18 35.74 -2.38
C TYR A 53 -9.69 35.73 -2.18
N GLY A 54 -10.43 36.45 -3.04
CA GLY A 54 -11.89 36.41 -3.04
C GLY A 54 -12.44 34.99 -3.25
N LEU A 55 -11.82 34.19 -4.12
CA LEU A 55 -12.17 32.80 -4.34
C LEU A 55 -11.89 31.92 -3.10
N ALA A 56 -10.79 32.15 -2.40
CA ALA A 56 -10.49 31.42 -1.17
C ALA A 56 -11.48 31.78 -0.04
N ASP A 57 -11.83 33.07 0.12
CA ASP A 57 -12.88 33.52 1.04
C ASP A 57 -14.23 32.90 0.69
N PHE A 58 -14.58 32.91 -0.60
CA PHE A 58 -15.79 32.31 -1.15
C PHE A 58 -15.91 30.82 -0.83
N LEU A 59 -14.86 30.05 -1.11
CA LEU A 59 -14.83 28.61 -0.83
C LEU A 59 -14.97 28.33 0.66
N THR A 60 -14.33 29.15 1.50
CA THR A 60 -14.35 28.97 2.96
C THR A 60 -15.74 29.28 3.53
N ASN A 61 -16.34 30.41 3.16
CA ASN A 61 -17.70 30.76 3.59
C ASN A 61 -18.75 29.76 3.11
N THR A 62 -18.62 29.27 1.87
CA THR A 62 -19.50 28.21 1.32
C THR A 62 -19.30 26.90 2.08
N GLY A 63 -18.06 26.53 2.40
CA GLY A 63 -17.75 25.35 3.20
C GLY A 63 -18.30 25.42 4.63
N ILE A 64 -18.26 26.60 5.26
CA ILE A 64 -18.86 26.86 6.58
C ILE A 64 -20.38 26.63 6.52
N ALA A 65 -21.06 27.21 5.51
CA ALA A 65 -22.48 27.04 5.33
C ALA A 65 -22.88 25.58 5.07
N ALA A 66 -22.13 24.87 4.22
CA ALA A 66 -22.34 23.45 3.94
C ALA A 66 -22.11 22.56 5.19
N ALA A 67 -21.06 22.84 5.96
CA ALA A 67 -20.80 22.14 7.22
C ALA A 67 -21.95 22.34 8.24
N LEU A 68 -22.57 23.53 8.26
CA LEU A 68 -23.74 23.79 9.09
C LEU A 68 -24.99 23.05 8.60
N THR A 69 -25.19 22.88 7.29
CA THR A 69 -26.24 22.01 6.75
C THR A 69 -26.10 20.57 7.27
N VAL A 70 -24.88 20.05 7.39
CA VAL A 70 -24.64 18.73 7.99
C VAL A 70 -24.96 18.72 9.48
N LEU A 71 -24.53 19.73 10.24
CA LEU A 71 -24.82 19.84 11.67
C LEU A 71 -26.32 19.99 11.93
N GLU A 72 -27.05 20.67 11.05
CA GLU A 72 -28.51 20.75 11.06
C GLU A 72 -29.14 19.36 10.93
N GLY A 73 -28.65 18.55 10.00
CA GLY A 73 -29.04 17.15 9.84
C GLY A 73 -28.77 16.29 11.09
N LEU A 74 -27.73 16.62 11.88
CA LEU A 74 -27.43 15.98 13.17
C LEU A 74 -28.31 16.50 14.33
N GLY A 75 -29.16 17.51 14.09
CA GLY A 75 -30.08 18.06 15.08
C GLY A 75 -29.67 19.40 15.67
N LEU A 76 -28.76 20.14 15.04
CA LEU A 76 -28.46 21.54 15.39
C LEU A 76 -29.54 22.46 14.78
N ASP A 77 -30.42 22.99 15.62
CA ASP A 77 -31.40 24.00 15.19
C ASP A 77 -30.90 25.44 15.45
N ALA A 78 -31.64 26.43 14.95
CA ALA A 78 -31.29 27.84 15.11
C ALA A 78 -31.18 28.29 16.57
N SER A 79 -31.99 27.73 17.48
CA SER A 79 -31.95 28.06 18.90
C SER A 79 -30.68 27.52 19.55
N LYS A 80 -30.31 26.26 19.25
CA LYS A 80 -29.08 25.63 19.72
C LYS A 80 -27.84 26.32 19.16
N LEU A 81 -27.87 26.74 17.90
CA LEU A 81 -26.78 27.49 17.28
C LEU A 81 -26.55 28.83 18.00
N GLN A 82 -27.62 29.59 18.28
CA GLN A 82 -27.52 30.84 19.05
C GLN A 82 -26.98 30.63 20.47
N GLU A 83 -27.37 29.54 21.13
CA GLU A 83 -26.83 29.18 22.45
C GLU A 83 -25.32 28.93 22.39
N LEU A 84 -24.87 28.10 21.44
CA LEU A 84 -23.45 27.78 21.26
C LEU A 84 -22.62 29.00 20.87
N GLN A 85 -23.14 29.85 19.98
CA GLN A 85 -22.51 31.11 19.61
C GLN A 85 -22.37 32.06 20.80
N LYS A 86 -23.42 32.19 21.61
CA LYS A 86 -23.37 33.02 22.82
C LYS A 86 -22.27 32.53 23.76
N THR A 87 -22.15 31.22 23.94
CA THR A 87 -21.09 30.64 24.79
C THR A 87 -19.69 30.86 24.21
N ALA A 88 -19.50 30.72 22.90
CA ALA A 88 -18.22 30.98 22.25
C ALA A 88 -17.84 32.48 22.32
N ALA A 89 -18.75 33.37 21.92
CA ALA A 89 -18.48 34.80 21.77
C ALA A 89 -18.52 35.58 23.10
N THR A 90 -19.49 35.30 23.97
CA THR A 90 -19.72 36.07 25.21
C THR A 90 -18.87 35.53 26.36
N ASP A 91 -18.86 34.20 26.54
CA ASP A 91 -18.16 33.57 27.67
C ASP A 91 -16.69 33.26 27.33
N LYS A 92 -16.27 33.45 26.07
CA LYS A 92 -14.93 33.11 25.54
C LYS A 92 -14.51 31.68 25.90
N ARG A 93 -15.49 30.76 25.87
CA ARG A 93 -15.28 29.35 26.17
C ARG A 93 -15.14 28.57 24.89
N THR A 94 -14.21 27.62 24.89
CA THR A 94 -14.07 26.66 23.80
C THR A 94 -15.31 25.77 23.74
N VAL A 95 -15.88 25.62 22.55
CA VAL A 95 -16.98 24.69 22.28
C VAL A 95 -16.43 23.46 21.55
N THR A 96 -16.77 22.28 22.07
CA THR A 96 -16.33 20.98 21.53
C THR A 96 -17.54 20.12 21.23
N LEU A 97 -17.58 19.54 20.02
CA LEU A 97 -18.54 18.50 19.64
C LEU A 97 -18.00 17.14 20.08
N ARG A 98 -18.84 16.37 20.77
CA ARG A 98 -18.51 15.04 21.28
C ARG A 98 -19.52 14.01 20.81
N PHE A 99 -18.99 12.86 20.42
CA PHE A 99 -19.73 11.61 20.33
C PHE A 99 -19.27 10.69 21.47
N GLU A 100 -20.24 10.13 22.19
CA GLU A 100 -20.02 9.16 23.26
C GLU A 100 -21.04 8.03 23.12
N ALA A 101 -20.56 6.79 23.21
CA ALA A 101 -21.40 5.60 23.21
C ALA A 101 -21.06 4.65 24.37
N GLU A 102 -22.08 4.02 24.93
CA GLU A 102 -22.02 3.02 25.99
C GLU A 102 -22.74 1.77 25.52
N GLU A 103 -22.00 0.67 25.50
CA GLU A 103 -22.48 -0.67 25.17
C GLU A 103 -22.73 -1.45 26.46
N THR A 104 -23.88 -2.11 26.55
CA THR A 104 -24.25 -2.97 27.68
C THR A 104 -24.50 -4.39 27.19
N CYS A 105 -24.14 -5.39 27.99
CA CYS A 105 -24.39 -6.80 27.66
C CYS A 105 -24.92 -7.54 28.90
N GLU A 106 -26.19 -7.92 28.88
CA GLU A 106 -26.89 -8.56 29.99
C GLU A 106 -27.34 -9.97 29.62
N PHE A 107 -27.14 -10.93 30.52
CA PHE A 107 -27.61 -12.30 30.33
C PHE A 107 -29.12 -12.39 30.55
N VAL A 108 -29.86 -12.88 29.55
CA VAL A 108 -31.32 -12.99 29.61
C VAL A 108 -31.75 -14.37 30.06
N GLN A 109 -31.41 -15.42 29.30
CA GLN A 109 -31.89 -16.79 29.55
C GLN A 109 -31.04 -17.87 28.89
N GLU A 110 -31.12 -19.09 29.43
CA GLU A 110 -30.54 -20.32 28.87
C GLU A 110 -31.68 -21.21 28.35
N LYS A 111 -31.59 -21.64 27.09
CA LYS A 111 -32.64 -22.42 26.41
C LYS A 111 -32.01 -23.62 25.69
N VAL A 112 -32.52 -24.82 25.94
CA VAL A 112 -32.09 -26.02 25.20
C VAL A 112 -32.99 -26.18 23.99
N VAL A 113 -32.41 -26.11 22.78
CA VAL A 113 -33.12 -26.24 21.51
C VAL A 113 -32.70 -27.54 20.82
N ASP A 114 -33.70 -28.27 20.33
CA ASP A 114 -33.52 -29.49 19.56
C ASP A 114 -33.26 -29.13 18.09
N VAL A 115 -32.02 -29.30 17.61
CA VAL A 115 -31.64 -29.03 16.22
C VAL A 115 -31.68 -30.34 15.41
N GLU A 116 -32.53 -30.38 14.38
CA GLU A 116 -32.69 -31.55 13.53
C GLU A 116 -31.56 -31.65 12.49
N SER A 117 -30.88 -32.80 12.42
CA SER A 117 -29.84 -33.03 11.40
C SER A 117 -30.42 -33.19 9.98
N LYS A 118 -29.67 -32.76 8.95
CA LYS A 118 -30.04 -32.87 7.52
C LYS A 118 -30.07 -34.31 6.98
N HIS A 119 -29.56 -35.31 7.71
CA HIS A 119 -29.48 -36.69 7.25
C HIS A 119 -30.58 -37.57 7.89
N GLU A 120 -31.53 -38.05 7.09
CA GLU A 120 -32.53 -39.05 7.49
C GLU A 120 -31.95 -40.48 7.34
N PHE A 121 -32.01 -41.30 8.40
CA PHE A 121 -31.74 -42.74 8.29
C PHE A 121 -33.07 -43.50 8.31
N VAL A 122 -33.33 -44.28 7.25
CA VAL A 122 -34.53 -45.11 7.13
C VAL A 122 -34.14 -46.58 7.32
N THR A 123 -34.65 -47.20 8.38
CA THR A 123 -34.47 -48.65 8.61
C THR A 123 -35.81 -49.36 8.34
N VAL A 124 -35.82 -50.29 7.40
CA VAL A 124 -37.01 -51.12 7.09
C VAL A 124 -36.91 -52.41 7.90
N VAL A 125 -37.88 -52.67 8.79
CA VAL A 125 -38.02 -53.94 9.51
C VAL A 125 -39.23 -54.68 8.95
N GLU A 126 -39.01 -55.86 8.36
CA GLU A 126 -40.08 -56.75 7.92
C GLU A 126 -40.44 -57.74 9.03
N GLU A 127 -41.52 -57.49 9.78
CA GLU A 127 -42.13 -58.51 10.63
C GLU A 127 -43.25 -59.25 9.87
N THR A 128 -43.06 -60.54 9.63
CA THR A 128 -44.09 -61.41 9.05
C THR A 128 -44.86 -62.11 10.17
N LYS A 129 -46.14 -61.77 10.38
CA LYS A 129 -47.07 -62.61 11.15
C LYS A 129 -48.14 -63.19 10.22
N LYS A 130 -48.12 -64.52 10.05
CA LYS A 130 -49.19 -65.29 9.40
C LYS A 130 -50.25 -65.69 10.42
N LYS A 131 -51.52 -65.33 10.16
CA LYS A 131 -52.63 -66.30 9.96
C LYS A 131 -53.99 -65.61 9.73
N GLY A 132 -54.62 -65.98 8.62
CA GLY A 132 -56.05 -66.30 8.53
C GLY A 132 -57.01 -65.18 8.14
N GLY A 133 -57.47 -65.17 6.88
CA GLY A 133 -58.72 -64.52 6.48
C GLY A 133 -58.60 -63.59 5.26
N ILE A 134 -59.39 -63.90 4.24
CA ILE A 134 -59.49 -63.32 2.88
C ILE A 134 -59.43 -61.78 2.83
N LEU A 135 -58.55 -61.26 1.95
CA LEU A 135 -58.39 -59.85 1.51
C LEU A 135 -57.86 -58.81 2.53
N ALA A 136 -56.72 -59.08 3.18
CA ALA A 136 -55.95 -58.07 3.92
C ALA A 136 -54.82 -57.45 3.06
N LYS A 137 -54.85 -56.12 2.87
CA LYS A 137 -53.75 -55.35 2.25
C LYS A 137 -52.54 -55.29 3.19
N GLU A 138 -51.37 -55.64 2.67
CA GLU A 138 -50.07 -55.43 3.31
C GLU A 138 -49.86 -53.93 3.63
N LYS A 139 -49.56 -53.60 4.89
CA LYS A 139 -49.06 -52.29 5.29
C LYS A 139 -47.58 -52.42 5.66
N LYS A 140 -46.70 -51.98 4.76
CA LYS A 140 -45.30 -51.67 5.06
C LYS A 140 -45.26 -50.58 6.13
N LYS A 141 -44.62 -50.84 7.28
CA LYS A 141 -44.38 -49.83 8.32
C LYS A 141 -42.94 -49.36 8.20
N THR A 142 -42.74 -48.22 7.55
CA THR A 142 -41.45 -47.57 7.42
C THR A 142 -41.21 -46.73 8.67
N THR A 143 -40.19 -47.04 9.47
CA THR A 143 -39.83 -46.25 10.66
C THR A 143 -38.65 -45.34 10.30
N LYS A 144 -38.88 -44.02 10.31
CA LYS A 144 -37.84 -43.02 10.04
C LYS A 144 -37.15 -42.67 11.37
N HIS A 145 -35.82 -42.75 11.42
CA HIS A 145 -35.03 -42.24 12.55
C HIS A 145 -34.36 -40.93 12.12
N LYS A 146 -34.71 -39.82 12.80
CA LYS A 146 -34.08 -38.51 12.62
C LYS A 146 -33.19 -38.25 13.83
N VAL A 147 -31.91 -37.99 13.61
CA VAL A 147 -30.97 -37.68 14.70
C VAL A 147 -31.20 -36.21 15.09
N VAL A 148 -31.65 -36.01 16.34
CA VAL A 148 -31.85 -34.69 16.96
C VAL A 148 -30.66 -34.42 17.87
N THR A 149 -29.94 -33.34 17.62
CA THR A 149 -28.83 -32.90 18.48
C THR A 149 -29.34 -31.77 19.38
N LYS A 150 -29.19 -31.93 20.69
CA LYS A 150 -29.56 -30.89 21.66
C LYS A 150 -28.45 -29.84 21.72
N VAL A 151 -28.77 -28.60 21.41
CA VAL A 151 -27.85 -27.45 21.53
C VAL A 151 -28.37 -26.53 22.63
N THR A 152 -27.49 -26.09 23.52
CA THR A 152 -27.82 -25.10 24.56
C THR A 152 -27.55 -23.70 24.01
N GLU A 153 -28.59 -22.89 23.90
CA GLU A 153 -28.54 -21.49 23.48
C GLU A 153 -28.54 -20.56 24.71
N TYR A 154 -27.59 -19.64 24.78
CA TYR A 154 -27.52 -18.56 25.76
C TYR A 154 -27.96 -17.26 25.09
N HIS A 155 -29.02 -16.63 25.59
CA HIS A 155 -29.53 -15.36 25.08
C HIS A 155 -28.97 -14.19 25.89
N TRP A 156 -28.38 -13.23 25.19
CA TRP A 156 -27.78 -12.02 25.73
C TRP A 156 -28.50 -10.80 25.15
N LEU A 157 -28.86 -9.84 25.99
CA LEU A 157 -29.40 -8.54 25.58
C LEU A 157 -28.23 -7.56 25.47
N VAL A 158 -27.89 -7.19 24.24
CA VAL A 158 -26.86 -6.20 23.97
C VAL A 158 -27.54 -4.86 23.72
N GLY A 159 -27.22 -3.85 24.53
CA GLY A 159 -27.73 -2.49 24.42
C GLY A 159 -26.66 -1.53 23.87
N LEU A 160 -27.09 -0.55 23.08
CA LEU A 160 -26.25 0.56 22.63
C LEU A 160 -26.94 1.88 22.97
N ASN A 161 -26.27 2.70 23.78
CA ASN A 161 -26.66 4.05 24.12
C ASN A 161 -25.63 5.01 23.57
N TYR A 162 -26.01 5.90 22.65
CA TYR A 162 -25.09 6.94 22.17
C TYR A 162 -25.71 8.33 22.26
N VAL A 163 -24.83 9.33 22.35
CA VAL A 163 -25.18 10.74 22.37
C VAL A 163 -24.16 11.55 21.58
N VAL A 164 -24.68 12.46 20.75
CA VAL A 164 -23.94 13.53 20.08
C VAL A 164 -24.33 14.84 20.73
N TYR A 165 -23.38 15.54 21.32
CA TYR A 165 -23.63 16.80 22.01
C TYR A 165 -22.44 17.76 21.89
N ALA A 166 -22.72 19.05 21.93
CA ALA A 166 -21.70 20.08 22.04
C ALA A 166 -21.62 20.56 23.49
N TYR A 167 -20.42 20.75 24.02
CA TYR A 167 -20.22 21.25 25.38
C TYR A 167 -19.19 22.38 25.41
N SER A 168 -19.25 23.20 26.47
CA SER A 168 -18.35 24.35 26.64
C SER A 168 -17.32 24.16 27.76
N GLY A 169 -16.09 24.59 27.50
CA GLY A 169 -14.98 24.54 28.45
C GLY A 169 -14.51 23.11 28.76
N ASN A 170 -14.11 22.88 30.02
CA ASN A 170 -13.50 21.63 30.45
C ASN A 170 -14.48 20.66 31.15
N ASP A 171 -15.74 21.06 31.33
CA ASP A 171 -16.78 20.25 31.97
C ASP A 171 -17.83 19.82 30.94
N PRO A 172 -17.78 18.55 30.46
CA PRO A 172 -18.72 18.05 29.47
C PRO A 172 -20.18 18.01 29.93
N GLN A 173 -20.46 18.00 31.24
CA GLN A 173 -21.83 17.79 31.74
C GLN A 173 -22.55 19.09 32.14
N ALA A 174 -21.82 20.14 32.52
CA ALA A 174 -22.42 21.37 33.03
C ALA A 174 -23.17 22.21 31.98
N HIS A 175 -22.75 22.15 30.71
CA HIS A 175 -23.27 22.99 29.62
C HIS A 175 -23.35 22.22 28.30
N ALA A 176 -24.03 21.07 28.31
CA ALA A 176 -24.18 20.21 27.13
C ALA A 176 -25.44 20.56 26.32
N VAL A 177 -25.26 20.91 25.06
CA VAL A 177 -26.32 21.05 24.05
C VAL A 177 -26.41 19.74 23.27
N VAL A 178 -27.46 18.96 23.51
CA VAL A 178 -27.66 17.66 22.86
C VAL A 178 -28.19 17.85 21.43
N LEU A 179 -27.47 17.30 20.46
CA LEU A 179 -27.86 17.30 19.05
C LEU A 179 -28.72 16.05 18.75
N GLN A 180 -28.17 14.87 19.07
CA GLN A 180 -28.83 13.59 18.85
C GLN A 180 -28.52 12.61 19.98
N ARG A 181 -29.48 11.75 20.32
CA ARG A 181 -29.29 10.62 21.24
C ARG A 181 -30.22 9.47 20.88
N ARG A 182 -29.80 8.25 21.14
CA ARG A 182 -30.66 7.06 21.02
C ARG A 182 -30.18 5.96 21.97
N SER A 183 -31.13 5.16 22.40
CA SER A 183 -30.94 3.92 23.17
C SER A 183 -31.59 2.81 22.37
N SER A 184 -30.87 1.73 22.13
CA SER A 184 -31.31 0.59 21.32
C SER A 184 -30.84 -0.72 21.94
N HIS A 185 -31.46 -1.83 21.58
CA HIS A 185 -31.06 -3.15 22.09
C HIS A 185 -31.32 -4.27 21.08
N THR A 186 -30.49 -5.30 21.10
CA THR A 186 -30.71 -6.52 20.31
C THR A 186 -30.42 -7.76 21.14
N THR A 187 -31.04 -8.89 20.76
CA THR A 187 -30.78 -10.17 21.40
C THR A 187 -29.77 -10.95 20.58
N VAL A 188 -28.63 -11.26 21.19
CA VAL A 188 -27.58 -12.12 20.64
C VAL A 188 -27.68 -13.51 21.24
N VAL A 189 -27.48 -14.56 20.44
CA VAL A 189 -27.54 -15.95 20.89
C VAL A 189 -26.18 -16.62 20.71
N THR A 190 -25.63 -17.22 21.77
CA THR A 190 -24.39 -18.01 21.72
C THR A 190 -24.64 -19.47 22.09
N THR A 191 -23.89 -20.41 21.50
CA THR A 191 -24.13 -21.86 21.64
C THR A 191 -23.02 -22.64 22.33
N ASP A 192 -21.84 -22.02 22.49
CA ASP A 192 -20.62 -22.76 22.80
C ASP A 192 -20.37 -22.82 24.30
N ASN A 193 -20.35 -21.67 24.98
CA ASN A 193 -20.13 -21.54 26.42
C ASN A 193 -20.96 -20.39 27.01
N LYS A 194 -21.21 -20.44 28.33
CA LYS A 194 -21.83 -19.36 29.12
C LYS A 194 -20.84 -18.21 29.40
N GLU A 195 -20.12 -17.78 28.38
CA GLU A 195 -19.25 -16.62 28.43
C GLU A 195 -19.91 -15.47 27.68
N SER A 196 -19.84 -14.26 28.25
CA SER A 196 -20.46 -13.07 27.66
C SER A 196 -19.80 -12.75 26.32
N PRO A 197 -20.56 -12.60 25.22
CA PRO A 197 -19.98 -12.32 23.90
C PRO A 197 -19.29 -10.95 23.84
N LEU A 198 -19.73 -10.01 24.68
CA LEU A 198 -19.22 -8.66 24.80
C LEU A 198 -18.98 -8.31 26.27
N PRO A 199 -18.08 -7.36 26.59
CA PRO A 199 -17.93 -6.84 27.95
C PRO A 199 -19.27 -6.32 28.51
N ALA A 200 -19.54 -6.59 29.79
CA ALA A 200 -20.83 -6.31 30.41
C ALA A 200 -21.24 -4.83 30.36
N ASN A 201 -20.26 -3.91 30.49
CA ASN A 201 -20.41 -2.49 30.26
C ASN A 201 -19.11 -1.97 29.64
N ALA A 202 -19.16 -1.51 28.40
CA ALA A 202 -18.03 -0.89 27.73
C ALA A 202 -18.42 0.52 27.29
N ARG A 203 -17.68 1.51 27.78
CA ARG A 203 -17.76 2.87 27.25
C ARG A 203 -16.75 3.02 26.14
N SER A 204 -17.23 3.41 24.97
CA SER A 204 -16.37 3.84 23.87
C SER A 204 -15.52 5.04 24.31
N THR A 205 -14.33 5.18 23.73
CA THR A 205 -13.50 6.37 23.96
C THR A 205 -14.21 7.56 23.31
N PRO A 206 -14.46 8.67 24.03
CA PRO A 206 -15.15 9.83 23.46
C PRO A 206 -14.42 10.36 22.23
N ILE A 207 -15.18 10.69 21.19
CA ILE A 207 -14.65 11.24 19.93
C ILE A 207 -14.98 12.74 19.90
N ASP A 208 -13.94 13.56 20.00
CA ASP A 208 -14.07 15.02 20.16
C ASP A 208 -13.54 15.78 18.94
N THR A 209 -14.19 16.90 18.59
CA THR A 209 -13.68 17.89 17.64
C THR A 209 -14.09 19.30 18.05
N PRO A 210 -13.18 20.30 17.99
CA PRO A 210 -13.51 21.67 18.37
C PRO A 210 -14.43 22.34 17.33
N LEU A 211 -15.54 22.93 17.79
CA LEU A 211 -16.45 23.75 16.97
C LEU A 211 -16.21 25.25 17.13
N THR A 212 -15.38 25.66 18.09
CA THR A 212 -15.13 27.08 18.41
C THR A 212 -14.82 27.92 17.16
N TRP A 213 -13.91 27.45 16.30
CA TRP A 213 -13.53 28.16 15.08
C TRP A 213 -14.72 28.39 14.14
N LEU A 214 -15.58 27.39 13.95
CA LEU A 214 -16.77 27.52 13.11
C LEU A 214 -17.71 28.62 13.66
N LEU A 215 -17.93 28.61 14.97
CA LEU A 215 -18.85 29.53 15.64
C LEU A 215 -18.34 30.98 15.63
N GLU A 216 -17.02 31.18 15.65
CA GLU A 216 -16.38 32.50 15.57
C GLU A 216 -16.55 33.16 14.19
N HIS A 217 -16.74 32.36 13.13
CA HIS A 217 -16.92 32.85 11.76
C HIS A 217 -18.39 32.97 11.34
N ILE A 218 -19.31 32.98 12.31
CA ILE A 218 -20.71 33.27 12.08
C ILE A 218 -21.07 34.50 12.91
N SER A 219 -21.54 35.54 12.24
CA SER A 219 -21.91 36.78 12.88
C SER A 219 -23.22 36.64 13.68
N SER A 220 -23.53 37.63 14.51
CA SER A 220 -24.74 37.63 15.35
C SER A 220 -26.05 37.69 14.57
N ASN A 221 -26.02 38.08 13.30
CA ASN A 221 -27.18 38.08 12.42
C ASN A 221 -27.34 36.75 11.64
N GLY A 222 -26.43 35.79 11.85
CA GLY A 222 -26.42 34.51 11.15
C GLY A 222 -25.74 34.56 9.77
N THR A 223 -24.90 35.55 9.46
CA THR A 223 -24.08 35.54 8.24
C THR A 223 -22.73 34.88 8.48
N CYS A 224 -22.21 34.11 7.52
CA CYS A 224 -20.80 33.72 7.50
C CYS A 224 -19.92 34.97 7.36
N ASP A 225 -18.82 35.06 8.11
CA ASP A 225 -17.95 36.25 8.18
C ASP A 225 -16.46 35.87 8.14
N PHE A 226 -16.10 34.91 7.28
CA PHE A 226 -14.69 34.57 7.06
C PHE A 226 -14.06 35.47 6.01
N HIS A 227 -12.89 36.03 6.36
CA HIS A 227 -12.08 36.87 5.49
C HIS A 227 -10.58 36.66 5.75
N ILE A 228 -9.79 36.53 4.68
CA ILE A 228 -8.33 36.47 4.78
C ILE A 228 -7.74 37.86 5.09
N ASP A 229 -6.98 37.97 6.17
CA ASP A 229 -6.20 39.17 6.45
C ASP A 229 -4.94 39.23 5.57
N ARG A 230 -5.02 40.04 4.52
CA ARG A 230 -3.91 40.27 3.59
C ARG A 230 -2.81 41.17 4.15
N SER A 231 -3.06 41.86 5.27
CA SER A 231 -2.10 42.75 5.90
C SER A 231 -1.13 42.03 6.84
N ALA A 232 -1.45 40.79 7.22
CA ALA A 232 -0.60 39.96 8.07
C ALA A 232 0.72 39.58 7.38
N GLU A 233 1.85 39.70 8.08
CA GLU A 233 3.18 39.35 7.57
C GLU A 233 3.32 37.85 7.22
N THR A 234 2.47 37.00 7.82
CA THR A 234 2.42 35.56 7.56
C THR A 234 1.63 35.19 6.30
N CYS A 235 0.86 36.13 5.73
CA CYS A 235 0.06 35.93 4.54
C CYS A 235 0.93 35.99 3.26
N ARG A 236 1.19 34.83 2.65
CA ARG A 236 2.06 34.73 1.45
C ARG A 236 1.28 34.55 0.16
N THR A 237 0.27 33.69 0.18
CA THR A 237 -0.61 33.41 -0.96
C THR A 237 -2.04 33.18 -0.46
N PRO A 238 -3.06 33.15 -1.33
CA PRO A 238 -4.43 32.82 -0.95
C PRO A 238 -4.55 31.49 -0.20
N ARG A 239 -3.66 30.52 -0.47
CA ARG A 239 -3.60 29.24 0.22
C ARG A 239 -2.65 29.23 1.43
N ARG A 240 -1.55 29.97 1.36
CA ARG A 240 -0.47 30.00 2.37
C ARG A 240 -0.59 31.23 3.25
N ASN A 241 -1.55 31.18 4.17
CA ASN A 241 -1.79 32.16 5.22
C ASN A 241 -2.37 31.45 6.46
N ASP A 242 -2.37 32.14 7.61
CA ASP A 242 -2.79 31.55 8.88
C ASP A 242 -4.30 31.30 8.95
N ASP A 243 -5.11 32.13 8.28
CA ASP A 243 -6.58 32.02 8.26
C ASP A 243 -7.05 30.74 7.56
N ILE A 244 -6.57 30.50 6.34
CA ILE A 244 -6.83 29.27 5.58
C ILE A 244 -6.19 28.05 6.24
N SER A 245 -5.02 28.22 6.87
CA SER A 245 -4.42 27.12 7.65
C SER A 245 -5.32 26.71 8.82
N SER A 246 -5.94 27.68 9.50
CA SER A 246 -6.90 27.44 10.58
C SER A 246 -8.19 26.77 10.07
N ALA A 247 -8.70 27.24 8.93
CA ALA A 247 -9.85 26.62 8.25
C ALA A 247 -9.57 25.15 7.90
N LEU A 248 -8.40 24.84 7.33
CA LEU A 248 -8.01 23.46 7.00
C LEU A 248 -7.86 22.57 8.23
N ILE A 249 -7.32 23.11 9.34
CA ILE A 249 -7.26 22.39 10.61
C ILE A 249 -8.67 22.03 11.07
N PHE A 250 -9.61 22.97 11.00
CA PHE A 250 -11.01 22.74 11.35
C PHE A 250 -11.68 21.68 10.46
N PHE A 251 -11.66 21.85 9.14
CA PHE A 251 -12.29 20.90 8.21
C PHE A 251 -11.66 19.50 8.29
N ASN A 252 -10.35 19.40 8.49
CA ASN A 252 -9.68 18.12 8.72
C ASN A 252 -10.06 17.50 10.09
N GLY A 253 -10.29 18.34 11.11
CA GLY A 253 -10.83 17.90 12.41
C GLY A 253 -12.22 17.31 12.26
N MET A 254 -13.13 18.02 11.57
CA MET A 254 -14.48 17.54 11.27
C MET A 254 -14.46 16.26 10.43
N LYS A 255 -13.63 16.20 9.39
CA LYS A 255 -13.43 14.99 8.58
C LYS A 255 -13.04 13.79 9.44
N LYS A 256 -12.00 13.92 10.27
CA LYS A 256 -11.54 12.84 11.16
C LYS A 256 -12.57 12.44 12.20
N TRP A 257 -13.33 13.40 12.72
CA TRP A 257 -14.43 13.12 13.65
C TRP A 257 -15.51 12.29 12.95
N SER A 258 -15.96 12.71 11.77
CA SER A 258 -16.95 12.00 10.97
C SER A 258 -16.48 10.61 10.53
N GLU A 259 -15.22 10.44 10.14
CA GLU A 259 -14.62 9.14 9.81
C GLU A 259 -14.69 8.19 11.00
N LYS A 260 -14.33 8.65 12.20
CA LYS A 260 -14.35 7.81 13.42
C LYS A 260 -15.77 7.46 13.86
N VAL A 261 -16.70 8.42 13.83
CA VAL A 261 -18.12 8.17 14.17
C VAL A 261 -18.75 7.20 13.18
N SER A 262 -18.48 7.35 11.88
CA SER A 262 -18.97 6.41 10.86
C SER A 262 -18.35 5.02 11.03
N ALA A 263 -17.04 4.96 11.31
CA ALA A 263 -16.36 3.70 11.58
C ALA A 263 -16.89 2.98 12.82
N PHE A 264 -17.26 3.71 13.87
CA PHE A 264 -17.90 3.13 15.06
C PHE A 264 -19.20 2.40 14.68
N PHE A 265 -20.11 3.04 13.95
CA PHE A 265 -21.37 2.39 13.58
C PHE A 265 -21.19 1.23 12.59
N VAL A 266 -20.27 1.34 11.62
CA VAL A 266 -20.07 0.30 10.60
C VAL A 266 -19.24 -0.87 11.14
N LYS A 267 -18.10 -0.60 11.76
CA LYS A 267 -17.18 -1.66 12.21
C LYS A 267 -17.53 -2.18 13.60
N ASP A 268 -17.70 -1.28 14.56
CA ASP A 268 -17.86 -1.69 15.95
C ASP A 268 -19.30 -2.17 16.24
N VAL A 269 -20.31 -1.55 15.61
CA VAL A 269 -21.72 -1.95 15.82
C VAL A 269 -22.20 -2.97 14.78
N GLU A 270 -22.13 -2.66 13.48
CA GLU A 270 -22.64 -3.59 12.45
C GLU A 270 -21.76 -4.85 12.30
N ASP A 271 -20.46 -4.70 12.05
CA ASP A 271 -19.58 -5.85 11.79
C ASP A 271 -19.35 -6.72 13.03
N GLU A 272 -19.03 -6.13 14.20
CA GLU A 272 -18.71 -6.89 15.41
C GLU A 272 -19.98 -7.38 16.15
N VAL A 273 -20.92 -6.48 16.47
CA VAL A 273 -22.10 -6.83 17.28
C VAL A 273 -23.14 -7.57 16.47
N ILE A 274 -23.48 -7.12 15.26
CA ILE A 274 -24.58 -7.72 14.48
C ILE A 274 -24.10 -8.89 13.61
N LEU A 275 -23.00 -8.73 12.87
CA LEU A 275 -22.51 -9.77 11.97
C LEU A 275 -21.56 -10.76 12.65
N GLY A 276 -20.71 -10.29 13.56
CA GLY A 276 -19.67 -11.07 14.22
C GLY A 276 -20.24 -12.12 15.19
N THR A 277 -21.24 -11.74 15.99
CA THR A 277 -21.87 -12.67 16.95
C THR A 277 -22.80 -13.70 16.31
N ASN A 278 -23.30 -13.44 15.09
CA ASN A 278 -24.19 -14.36 14.36
C ASN A 278 -23.45 -15.45 13.55
N ARG A 279 -22.11 -15.40 13.44
CA ARG A 279 -21.31 -16.38 12.69
C ARG A 279 -21.14 -17.74 13.38
N GLY A 280 -21.58 -17.86 14.64
CA GLY A 280 -21.38 -19.06 15.46
C GLY A 280 -22.26 -20.26 15.07
N ASN A 281 -23.59 -20.11 14.96
CA ASN A 281 -24.49 -21.26 14.76
C ASN A 281 -25.94 -20.82 14.44
N GLN A 282 -26.21 -20.29 13.25
CA GLN A 282 -27.59 -20.22 12.77
C GLN A 282 -27.96 -21.50 11.99
N PRO A 283 -28.95 -22.30 12.43
CA PRO A 283 -29.51 -23.34 11.58
C PRO A 283 -30.17 -22.68 10.34
N PRO A 284 -30.16 -23.34 9.17
CA PRO A 284 -30.53 -22.76 7.87
C PRO A 284 -32.05 -22.59 7.67
N SER A 285 -32.81 -22.23 8.70
CA SER A 285 -34.28 -22.21 8.67
C SER A 285 -34.92 -20.84 8.83
N ALA A 286 -34.14 -19.75 8.86
CA ALA A 286 -34.66 -18.41 8.61
C ALA A 286 -33.81 -17.81 7.50
N GLU A 287 -34.37 -17.65 6.29
CA GLU A 287 -33.78 -16.73 5.32
C GLU A 287 -33.63 -15.39 6.05
N PRO A 288 -32.42 -14.82 6.18
CA PRO A 288 -32.32 -13.46 6.66
C PRO A 288 -33.07 -12.62 5.63
N GLU A 289 -34.22 -12.07 6.01
CA GLU A 289 -34.85 -10.97 5.27
C GLU A 289 -33.73 -10.01 4.88
N ALA A 290 -33.71 -9.55 3.63
CA ALA A 290 -32.62 -8.75 3.06
C ALA A 290 -32.35 -7.49 3.91
N ARG A 291 -31.53 -7.62 4.95
CA ARG A 291 -31.20 -6.56 5.88
C ARG A 291 -30.26 -5.61 5.15
N VAL A 292 -30.67 -4.36 5.04
CA VAL A 292 -29.85 -3.31 4.44
C VAL A 292 -28.72 -2.98 5.40
N HIS A 293 -27.50 -3.01 4.89
CA HIS A 293 -26.29 -2.82 5.68
C HIS A 293 -25.83 -1.37 5.70
N LEU A 294 -25.26 -0.89 6.80
CA LEU A 294 -24.67 0.45 6.88
C LEU A 294 -23.49 0.60 5.89
N HIS A 295 -22.74 -0.47 5.64
CA HIS A 295 -21.68 -0.47 4.63
C HIS A 295 -22.15 -0.12 3.21
N SER A 296 -23.47 -0.22 2.94
CA SER A 296 -24.05 0.06 1.61
C SER A 296 -24.38 1.54 1.40
N ILE A 297 -24.28 2.36 2.45
CA ILE A 297 -24.58 3.79 2.40
C ILE A 297 -23.43 4.52 1.70
N THR A 298 -23.78 5.32 0.71
CA THR A 298 -22.86 6.20 0.00
C THR A 298 -23.44 7.62 -0.10
N ASP A 299 -22.55 8.61 -0.04
CA ASP A 299 -22.85 10.01 -0.34
C ASP A 299 -22.81 10.31 -1.84
N GLU A 300 -22.55 9.31 -2.69
CA GLU A 300 -22.59 9.46 -4.15
C GLU A 300 -23.95 10.03 -4.61
N GLY A 301 -23.90 11.16 -5.31
CA GLY A 301 -25.08 11.88 -5.78
C GLY A 301 -25.63 12.92 -4.80
N VAL A 302 -25.05 13.08 -3.61
CA VAL A 302 -25.24 14.30 -2.81
C VAL A 302 -24.36 15.40 -3.40
N PHE A 303 -24.94 16.56 -3.65
CA PHE A 303 -24.24 17.68 -4.26
C PHE A 303 -23.34 18.39 -3.24
N VAL A 304 -22.09 18.66 -3.60
CA VAL A 304 -21.14 19.42 -2.76
C VAL A 304 -21.03 20.85 -3.29
N PRO A 305 -21.41 21.87 -2.51
CA PRO A 305 -21.51 23.26 -3.01
C PRO A 305 -20.15 23.98 -3.08
N VAL A 306 -19.08 23.41 -2.54
CA VAL A 306 -17.74 24.02 -2.48
C VAL A 306 -16.98 23.82 -3.81
N LEU A 307 -17.13 24.77 -4.74
CA LEU A 307 -16.60 24.67 -6.11
C LEU A 307 -15.78 25.92 -6.50
N PRO A 308 -14.53 25.80 -6.98
CA PRO A 308 -13.71 26.96 -7.35
C PRO A 308 -14.00 27.43 -8.79
N LEU A 309 -15.17 28.04 -8.97
CA LEU A 309 -15.67 28.49 -10.27
C LEU A 309 -15.57 30.00 -10.41
N PHE A 310 -15.31 30.45 -11.65
CA PHE A 310 -15.45 31.83 -12.08
C PHE A 310 -16.42 31.93 -13.25
N GLU A 311 -16.87 33.14 -13.53
CA GLU A 311 -17.72 33.44 -14.67
C GLU A 311 -17.31 34.76 -15.33
N SER A 312 -17.26 34.76 -16.66
CA SER A 312 -16.93 35.95 -17.46
C SER A 312 -18.02 37.01 -17.38
N VAL A 313 -17.64 38.28 -17.20
CA VAL A 313 -18.55 39.40 -17.43
C VAL A 313 -18.53 39.75 -18.91
N GLU A 314 -19.54 39.30 -19.65
CA GLU A 314 -19.82 39.92 -20.94
C GLU A 314 -20.31 41.35 -20.69
N SER A 315 -19.49 42.32 -21.09
CA SER A 315 -19.76 43.74 -20.96
C SER A 315 -21.05 44.12 -21.69
N GLY A 316 -22.16 44.27 -20.96
CA GLY A 316 -23.37 44.93 -21.47
C GLY A 316 -24.71 44.30 -21.10
N THR A 317 -24.74 43.09 -20.54
CA THR A 317 -25.95 42.61 -19.88
C THR A 317 -25.86 43.03 -18.43
N GLU A 318 -26.69 44.00 -18.02
CA GLU A 318 -27.07 44.13 -16.62
C GLU A 318 -27.33 42.71 -16.13
N ALA A 319 -26.54 42.25 -15.15
CA ALA A 319 -26.75 40.97 -14.51
C ALA A 319 -28.25 40.89 -14.27
N GLY A 320 -28.91 39.90 -14.89
CA GLY A 320 -30.34 39.72 -14.70
C GLY A 320 -30.55 39.65 -13.20
N HIS A 321 -31.00 40.75 -12.61
CA HIS A 321 -31.44 40.77 -11.24
C HIS A 321 -32.71 39.93 -11.26
N SER A 322 -32.55 38.62 -11.12
CA SER A 322 -33.57 37.85 -10.43
C SER A 322 -33.64 38.50 -9.07
N ASP A 323 -34.64 39.35 -8.88
CA ASP A 323 -34.94 39.98 -7.61
C ASP A 323 -34.98 38.84 -6.56
N PRO A 324 -34.13 38.87 -5.50
CA PRO A 324 -34.07 37.79 -4.51
C PRO A 324 -35.41 37.59 -3.76
N SER A 325 -36.41 38.43 -4.03
CA SER A 325 -37.75 38.40 -3.45
C SER A 325 -38.75 37.45 -4.15
N ASP A 326 -38.45 36.87 -5.32
CA ASP A 326 -39.43 36.06 -6.07
C ASP A 326 -39.36 34.54 -5.85
N LEU A 327 -38.41 34.05 -5.05
CA LEU A 327 -38.33 32.64 -4.64
C LEU A 327 -38.16 32.57 -3.12
N GLU A 328 -39.27 32.38 -2.39
CA GLU A 328 -39.16 31.94 -0.99
C GLU A 328 -38.28 30.68 -0.95
N PRO A 329 -37.18 30.65 -0.18
CA PRO A 329 -36.34 29.47 -0.11
C PRO A 329 -37.18 28.33 0.45
N LYS A 330 -37.39 27.30 -0.38
CA LYS A 330 -38.12 26.08 0.00
C LYS A 330 -37.53 25.40 1.24
N TYR A 331 -36.26 25.69 1.54
CA TYR A 331 -35.51 25.26 2.71
C TYR A 331 -34.82 26.47 3.35
N PRO A 332 -35.25 26.96 4.52
CA PRO A 332 -34.60 28.07 5.18
C PRO A 332 -33.19 27.66 5.64
N ALA A 333 -32.16 28.38 5.22
CA ALA A 333 -30.79 28.13 5.66
C ALA A 333 -30.57 28.62 7.10
N LEU A 334 -29.75 27.90 7.88
CA LEU A 334 -29.35 28.36 9.23
C LEU A 334 -28.49 29.61 9.20
N VAL A 335 -27.71 29.78 8.13
CA VAL A 335 -26.83 30.92 7.91
C VAL A 335 -26.97 31.46 6.50
N SER A 336 -26.65 32.74 6.33
CA SER A 336 -26.55 33.41 5.03
C SER A 336 -25.09 33.69 4.68
N LEU A 337 -24.82 33.84 3.38
CA LEU A 337 -23.50 34.19 2.88
C LEU A 337 -23.33 35.71 2.80
N PRO A 338 -22.11 36.25 3.00
CA PRO A 338 -21.85 37.68 2.90
C PRO A 338 -21.98 38.15 1.45
N GLU A 339 -22.42 39.39 1.21
CA GLU A 339 -22.51 39.94 -0.14
C GLU A 339 -21.13 40.15 -0.77
N TRP A 340 -20.93 39.60 -1.97
CA TRP A 340 -19.81 39.94 -2.84
C TRP A 340 -20.32 40.27 -4.25
N ASN A 341 -19.92 41.43 -4.78
CA ASN A 341 -20.28 41.91 -6.12
C ASN A 341 -19.04 42.06 -7.01
N LYS A 342 -18.07 41.16 -6.86
CA LYS A 342 -16.81 41.20 -7.61
C LYS A 342 -16.78 40.09 -8.65
N SER A 343 -17.01 40.47 -9.91
CA SER A 343 -16.56 39.66 -11.04
C SER A 343 -15.07 39.38 -10.91
N PRO A 344 -14.61 38.15 -11.16
CA PRO A 344 -15.30 37.05 -11.85
C PRO A 344 -15.95 36.01 -10.91
N LEU A 345 -16.20 36.33 -9.63
CA LEU A 345 -16.89 35.43 -8.71
C LEU A 345 -18.38 35.29 -9.06
N LEU A 346 -18.93 34.11 -8.79
CA LEU A 346 -20.37 33.86 -8.83
C LEU A 346 -21.10 34.73 -7.80
N SER A 347 -22.35 35.11 -8.07
CA SER A 347 -23.12 35.92 -7.12
C SER A 347 -23.55 35.09 -5.90
N VAL A 348 -23.86 35.76 -4.79
CA VAL A 348 -24.39 35.09 -3.59
C VAL A 348 -25.70 34.36 -3.87
N ALA A 349 -26.54 34.92 -4.76
CA ALA A 349 -27.80 34.28 -5.15
C ALA A 349 -27.55 32.91 -5.79
N ASP A 350 -26.56 32.80 -6.67
CA ASP A 350 -26.19 31.54 -7.32
C ASP A 350 -25.70 30.50 -6.30
N VAL A 351 -24.94 30.93 -5.30
CA VAL A 351 -24.41 30.02 -4.28
C VAL A 351 -25.49 29.56 -3.31
N ASN A 352 -26.49 30.40 -3.04
CA ASN A 352 -27.68 29.96 -2.33
C ASN A 352 -28.43 28.87 -3.10
N LEU A 353 -28.42 28.89 -4.44
CA LEU A 353 -28.95 27.78 -5.25
C LEU A 353 -28.13 26.49 -5.07
N PHE A 354 -26.80 26.60 -4.95
CA PHE A 354 -25.92 25.45 -4.68
C PHE A 354 -26.18 24.83 -3.31
N LEU A 355 -26.35 25.66 -2.28
CA LEU A 355 -26.71 25.20 -0.93
C LEU A 355 -28.12 24.60 -0.87
N ASN A 356 -29.07 25.14 -1.65
CA ASN A 356 -30.40 24.56 -1.78
C ASN A 356 -30.36 23.19 -2.47
N GLU A 357 -29.50 23.03 -3.47
CA GLU A 357 -29.30 21.74 -4.14
C GLU A 357 -28.63 20.71 -3.23
N GLU A 358 -27.64 21.12 -2.43
CA GLU A 358 -27.06 20.29 -1.38
C GLU A 358 -28.17 19.75 -0.45
N ARG A 359 -29.01 20.65 0.07
CA ARG A 359 -30.15 20.28 0.94
C ARG A 359 -31.13 19.34 0.24
N ARG A 360 -31.53 19.66 -0.99
CA ARG A 360 -32.46 18.84 -1.78
C ARG A 360 -31.92 17.42 -1.99
N SER A 361 -30.68 17.31 -2.47
CA SER A 361 -30.06 16.01 -2.78
C SER A 361 -29.79 15.19 -1.52
N LEU A 362 -29.43 15.85 -0.41
CA LEU A 362 -29.30 15.22 0.91
C LEU A 362 -30.65 14.72 1.44
N ASP A 363 -31.69 15.53 1.38
CA ASP A 363 -33.06 15.15 1.79
C ASP A 363 -33.59 13.97 0.99
N GLU A 364 -33.33 13.92 -0.33
CA GLU A 364 -33.70 12.78 -1.17
C GLU A 364 -33.01 11.49 -0.74
N LYS A 365 -31.74 11.57 -0.31
CA LYS A 365 -31.00 10.42 0.23
C LYS A 365 -31.50 10.02 1.61
N VAL A 366 -31.77 10.99 2.48
CA VAL A 366 -32.38 10.76 3.80
C VAL A 366 -33.76 10.10 3.65
N HIS A 367 -34.57 10.51 2.68
CA HIS A 367 -35.86 9.89 2.40
C HIS A 367 -35.71 8.42 1.99
N LYS A 368 -34.78 8.11 1.09
CA LYS A 368 -34.45 6.71 0.71
C LYS A 368 -33.99 5.90 1.92
N ILE A 369 -33.14 6.45 2.78
CA ILE A 369 -32.70 5.75 4.01
C ILE A 369 -33.89 5.42 4.90
N ASN A 370 -34.84 6.34 5.08
CA ASN A 370 -36.05 6.10 5.87
C ASN A 370 -36.99 5.04 5.26
N GLU A 371 -36.91 4.75 3.96
CA GLU A 371 -37.67 3.66 3.31
C GLU A 371 -37.03 2.28 3.58
N PHE A 372 -35.70 2.22 3.64
CA PHE A 372 -34.94 0.97 3.73
C PHE A 372 -34.56 0.54 5.15
N PHE A 373 -34.44 1.48 6.07
CA PHE A 373 -34.05 1.23 7.45
C PHE A 373 -35.23 1.33 8.41
N PRO A 374 -35.21 0.59 9.55
CA PRO A 374 -36.23 0.70 10.58
C PRO A 374 -36.37 2.14 11.11
N SER A 375 -37.58 2.50 11.54
CA SER A 375 -37.84 3.81 12.15
C SER A 375 -36.99 4.03 13.41
N LYS A 376 -36.65 5.30 13.66
CA LYS A 376 -35.87 5.74 14.83
C LYS A 376 -36.50 5.35 16.18
N ASP A 377 -37.82 5.23 16.23
CA ASP A 377 -38.58 4.84 17.44
C ASP A 377 -38.58 3.32 17.69
N GLY A 378 -38.03 2.53 16.77
CA GLY A 378 -37.90 1.09 16.92
C GLY A 378 -36.81 0.68 17.91
N SER A 379 -36.91 -0.54 18.44
CA SER A 379 -35.92 -1.12 19.35
C SER A 379 -34.65 -1.63 18.64
N ASP A 380 -34.65 -1.70 17.31
CA ASP A 380 -33.57 -2.29 16.52
C ASP A 380 -32.22 -1.60 16.78
N MET A 381 -31.15 -2.40 16.83
CA MET A 381 -29.79 -1.89 17.06
C MET A 381 -29.38 -0.84 16.02
N ILE A 382 -29.77 -1.04 14.76
CA ILE A 382 -29.56 -0.09 13.66
C ILE A 382 -30.92 0.37 13.14
N SER A 383 -31.09 1.68 13.02
CA SER A 383 -32.25 2.35 12.45
C SER A 383 -31.82 3.37 11.40
N ALA A 384 -32.81 4.04 10.81
CA ALA A 384 -32.58 5.19 9.94
C ALA A 384 -31.74 6.29 10.63
N ALA A 385 -31.78 6.40 11.97
CA ALA A 385 -31.01 7.41 12.70
C ALA A 385 -29.49 7.23 12.59
N GLU A 386 -28.98 6.00 12.73
CA GLU A 386 -27.55 5.70 12.59
C GLU A 386 -27.13 5.76 11.13
N ALA A 387 -27.98 5.28 10.22
CA ALA A 387 -27.76 5.38 8.78
C ALA A 387 -27.64 6.84 8.31
N ILE A 388 -28.49 7.74 8.83
CA ILE A 388 -28.41 9.17 8.55
C ILE A 388 -27.11 9.77 9.13
N ILE A 389 -26.68 9.41 10.34
CA ILE A 389 -25.40 9.87 10.89
C ILE A 389 -24.24 9.45 9.97
N VAL A 390 -24.24 8.20 9.48
CA VAL A 390 -23.21 7.71 8.55
C VAL A 390 -23.24 8.50 7.24
N LEU A 391 -24.40 8.74 6.64
CA LEU A 391 -24.55 9.55 5.43
C LEU A 391 -24.00 10.98 5.63
N LEU A 392 -24.41 11.64 6.72
CA LEU A 392 -23.96 12.98 7.09
C LEU A 392 -22.45 13.01 7.35
N GLY A 393 -21.92 11.96 7.97
CA GLY A 393 -20.49 11.77 8.20
C GLY A 393 -19.70 11.64 6.90
N LEU A 394 -20.19 10.88 5.92
CA LEU A 394 -19.59 10.76 4.59
C LEU A 394 -19.63 12.12 3.85
N HIS A 395 -20.77 12.80 3.85
CA HIS A 395 -20.92 14.09 3.18
C HIS A 395 -20.00 15.18 3.78
N MET A 396 -19.84 15.23 5.11
CA MET A 396 -18.86 16.12 5.77
C MET A 396 -17.42 15.84 5.31
N GLN A 397 -17.05 14.57 5.10
CA GLN A 397 -15.74 14.23 4.56
C GLN A 397 -15.58 14.75 3.13
N SER A 398 -16.63 14.62 2.30
CA SER A 398 -16.67 15.15 0.94
C SER A 398 -16.53 16.66 0.91
N ILE A 399 -17.26 17.41 1.76
CA ILE A 399 -17.10 18.87 1.90
C ILE A 399 -15.65 19.23 2.28
N ALA A 400 -15.09 18.59 3.29
CA ALA A 400 -13.73 18.86 3.75
C ALA A 400 -12.67 18.57 2.67
N ASN A 401 -12.84 17.50 1.90
CA ASN A 401 -11.96 17.17 0.77
C ASN A 401 -12.07 18.20 -0.35
N HIS A 402 -13.29 18.56 -0.77
CA HIS A 402 -13.50 19.56 -1.83
C HIS A 402 -12.99 20.94 -1.43
N PHE A 403 -13.14 21.33 -0.16
CA PHE A 403 -12.55 22.55 0.36
C PHE A 403 -11.01 22.52 0.27
N ALA A 404 -10.37 21.45 0.76
CA ALA A 404 -8.92 21.30 0.72
C ALA A 404 -8.38 21.30 -0.71
N ASP A 405 -8.98 20.50 -1.60
CA ASP A 405 -8.60 20.43 -3.00
C ASP A 405 -8.86 21.77 -3.72
N GLY A 406 -9.94 22.48 -3.39
CA GLY A 406 -10.28 23.78 -3.94
C GLY A 406 -9.26 24.87 -3.58
N VAL A 407 -8.79 24.93 -2.34
CA VAL A 407 -7.75 25.90 -1.96
C VAL A 407 -6.37 25.50 -2.49
N ASP A 408 -6.07 24.20 -2.60
CA ASP A 408 -4.82 23.71 -3.21
C ASP A 408 -4.81 23.95 -4.74
N TYR A 409 -5.97 23.88 -5.38
CA TYR A 409 -6.15 24.25 -6.79
C TYR A 409 -5.77 25.72 -7.04
N ILE A 410 -6.12 26.64 -6.13
CA ILE A 410 -5.71 28.06 -6.24
C ILE A 410 -4.18 28.21 -6.22
N GLU A 411 -3.49 27.46 -5.36
CA GLU A 411 -2.02 27.47 -5.31
C GLU A 411 -1.40 26.83 -6.55
N ASN A 412 -1.98 25.72 -7.05
CA ASN A 412 -1.53 25.08 -8.28
C ASN A 412 -1.72 25.99 -9.50
N MET A 413 -2.82 26.72 -9.57
CA MET A 413 -3.07 27.73 -10.59
C MET A 413 -1.99 28.83 -10.55
N LEU A 414 -1.66 29.33 -9.36
CA LEU A 414 -0.56 30.30 -9.18
C LEU A 414 0.79 29.74 -9.63
N LYS A 415 1.12 28.51 -9.22
CA LYS A 415 2.34 27.82 -9.63
C LYS A 415 2.42 27.69 -11.15
N THR A 416 1.34 27.25 -11.78
CA THR A 416 1.26 27.04 -13.23
C THR A 416 1.44 28.35 -14.00
N GLN A 417 0.79 29.43 -13.55
CA GLN A 417 0.95 30.76 -14.14
C GLN A 417 2.39 31.26 -14.01
N LEU A 418 3.03 31.05 -12.85
CA LEU A 418 4.43 31.41 -12.63
C LEU A 418 5.37 30.62 -13.54
N ILE A 419 5.15 29.31 -13.70
CA ILE A 419 5.93 28.46 -14.61
C ILE A 419 5.74 28.91 -16.05
N LYS A 420 4.51 29.23 -16.47
CA LYS A 420 4.24 29.76 -17.82
C LYS A 420 4.93 31.11 -18.07
N ALA A 421 5.00 31.97 -17.05
CA ALA A 421 5.63 33.29 -17.16
C ALA A 421 7.18 33.22 -17.19
N ILE A 422 7.79 32.32 -16.41
CA ILE A 422 9.26 32.19 -16.32
C ILE A 422 9.80 31.22 -17.40
N GLY A 423 9.06 30.17 -17.72
CA GLY A 423 9.31 29.23 -18.81
C GLY A 423 9.78 27.82 -18.40
N LYS A 424 10.39 27.62 -17.22
CA LYS A 424 10.85 26.30 -16.77
C LYS A 424 10.93 26.18 -15.25
N GLU A 425 10.44 25.06 -14.69
CA GLU A 425 10.71 24.64 -13.31
C GLU A 425 12.01 23.82 -13.28
N VAL A 426 12.99 24.23 -12.46
CA VAL A 426 14.25 23.50 -12.31
C VAL A 426 14.01 22.27 -11.44
N GLN A 427 14.25 21.09 -12.00
CA GLN A 427 14.19 19.82 -11.28
C GLN A 427 15.59 19.37 -10.83
N ALA A 428 15.66 18.38 -9.93
CA ALA A 428 16.93 17.81 -9.49
C ALA A 428 17.75 17.20 -10.65
N SER A 429 17.08 16.69 -11.69
CA SER A 429 17.74 16.24 -12.93
C SER A 429 18.42 17.38 -13.68
N ASP A 430 17.72 18.50 -13.86
CA ASP A 430 18.29 19.71 -14.49
C ASP A 430 19.52 20.21 -13.72
N PHE A 431 19.44 20.18 -12.39
CA PHE A 431 20.57 20.56 -11.54
C PHE A 431 21.74 19.58 -11.67
N ALA A 432 21.48 18.27 -11.73
CA ALA A 432 22.52 17.27 -11.95
C ALA A 432 23.20 17.45 -13.32
N GLU A 433 22.44 17.73 -14.38
CA GLU A 433 22.99 18.05 -15.71
C GLU A 433 23.84 19.33 -15.68
N TYR A 434 23.34 20.37 -15.01
CA TYR A 434 24.07 21.61 -14.81
C TYR A 434 25.41 21.38 -14.12
N ILE A 435 25.43 20.61 -13.02
CA ILE A 435 26.67 20.27 -12.31
C ILE A 435 27.61 19.47 -13.23
N ARG A 436 27.12 18.46 -13.95
CA ARG A 436 27.92 17.67 -14.90
C ARG A 436 28.61 18.55 -15.95
N PHE A 437 27.88 19.51 -16.51
CA PHE A 437 28.43 20.45 -17.51
C PHE A 437 29.52 21.35 -16.93
N HIS A 438 29.34 21.82 -15.70
CA HIS A 438 30.33 22.68 -15.04
C HIS A 438 31.55 21.90 -14.56
N ASP A 439 31.37 20.68 -14.07
CA ASP A 439 32.46 19.79 -13.66
C ASP A 439 33.43 19.51 -14.82
N GLN A 440 32.91 19.33 -16.04
CA GLN A 440 33.75 19.17 -17.25
C GLN A 440 34.63 20.39 -17.56
N LYS A 441 34.24 21.58 -17.11
CA LYS A 441 35.01 22.83 -17.34
C LYS A 441 35.95 23.14 -16.19
N LEU A 442 35.55 22.78 -14.96
CA LEU A 442 36.27 23.12 -13.74
C LEU A 442 37.32 22.08 -13.36
N LEU A 443 37.02 20.79 -13.60
CA LEU A 443 37.89 19.68 -13.24
C LEU A 443 38.71 19.24 -14.45
N LYS A 444 39.94 18.79 -14.18
CA LYS A 444 40.71 18.05 -15.19
C LYS A 444 40.03 16.70 -15.45
N ASP A 445 40.24 16.12 -16.62
CA ASP A 445 39.69 14.81 -17.02
C ASP A 445 39.99 13.65 -16.04
N GLU A 446 41.08 13.78 -15.28
CA GLU A 446 41.46 12.84 -14.22
C GLU A 446 40.56 12.92 -12.98
N TYR A 447 39.99 14.09 -12.68
CA TYR A 447 39.15 14.36 -11.51
C TYR A 447 37.65 14.49 -11.84
N ALA A 448 37.29 14.66 -13.11
CA ALA A 448 35.91 14.73 -13.54
C ALA A 448 35.15 13.42 -13.20
N PRO A 449 33.90 13.51 -12.70
CA PRO A 449 33.06 12.33 -12.46
C PRO A 449 32.92 11.47 -13.71
N LYS A 450 33.03 10.15 -13.55
CA LYS A 450 32.92 9.15 -14.62
C LYS A 450 31.74 8.21 -14.34
N PRO A 451 31.10 7.66 -15.38
CA PRO A 451 30.05 6.68 -15.17
C PRO A 451 30.62 5.47 -14.43
N PHE A 452 29.94 5.00 -13.39
CA PHE A 452 30.26 3.77 -12.70
C PHE A 452 29.88 2.60 -13.62
N SER A 453 30.80 2.26 -14.52
CA SER A 453 30.68 1.14 -15.44
C SER A 453 32.08 0.58 -15.71
N TYR A 454 32.34 -0.60 -15.15
CA TYR A 454 33.64 -1.25 -15.19
C TYR A 454 33.54 -2.54 -15.98
N ALA A 455 34.37 -2.64 -17.01
CA ALA A 455 34.55 -3.87 -17.75
C ALA A 455 35.46 -4.81 -16.96
N ILE A 456 34.94 -5.96 -16.55
CA ILE A 456 35.69 -7.02 -15.88
C ILE A 456 36.48 -7.75 -16.95
N ARG A 457 37.80 -7.57 -17.00
CA ARG A 457 38.66 -8.14 -18.05
C ARG A 457 40.06 -8.48 -17.56
N ARG A 458 40.67 -9.47 -18.19
CA ARG A 458 42.12 -9.73 -18.10
C ARG A 458 42.91 -8.66 -18.89
N PRO A 459 44.17 -8.38 -18.53
CA PRO A 459 45.05 -7.55 -19.36
C PRO A 459 45.08 -8.07 -20.81
N ASN A 460 44.95 -7.17 -21.79
CA ASN A 460 44.96 -7.49 -23.23
C ASN A 460 43.87 -8.46 -23.74
N HIS A 461 42.79 -8.68 -22.98
CA HIS A 461 41.70 -9.58 -23.36
C HIS A 461 40.34 -8.86 -23.49
N TYR A 462 39.41 -9.52 -24.17
CA TYR A 462 38.00 -9.11 -24.18
C TYR A 462 37.37 -9.23 -22.78
N PRO A 463 36.42 -8.36 -22.43
CA PRO A 463 35.80 -8.37 -21.11
C PRO A 463 34.90 -9.59 -20.90
N ASP A 464 35.05 -10.21 -19.74
CA ASP A 464 34.23 -11.30 -19.24
C ASP A 464 32.89 -10.79 -18.68
N GLY A 465 32.81 -9.51 -18.30
CA GLY A 465 31.57 -8.92 -17.81
C GLY A 465 31.62 -7.41 -17.67
N VAL A 466 30.52 -6.84 -17.19
CA VAL A 466 30.39 -5.43 -16.83
C VAL A 466 29.76 -5.32 -15.44
N LEU A 467 30.32 -4.44 -14.62
CA LEU A 467 29.77 -4.03 -13.33
C LEU A 467 29.37 -2.56 -13.41
N SER A 468 28.11 -2.24 -13.15
CA SER A 468 27.59 -0.86 -13.11
C SER A 468 26.74 -0.62 -11.87
N ILE A 469 26.64 0.64 -11.43
CA ILE A 469 25.60 1.07 -10.49
C ILE A 469 24.68 1.99 -11.28
N GLU A 470 23.42 1.59 -11.41
CA GLU A 470 22.45 2.25 -12.28
C GLU A 470 21.33 2.90 -11.46
N LYS A 471 20.89 4.09 -11.89
CA LYS A 471 19.67 4.74 -11.40
C LYS A 471 18.48 4.14 -12.15
N LEU A 472 17.46 3.72 -11.40
CA LEU A 472 16.21 3.22 -11.97
C LEU A 472 15.36 4.41 -12.47
N ASN A 473 15.13 4.47 -13.78
CA ASN A 473 14.22 5.43 -14.40
C ASN A 473 13.10 4.68 -15.12
N SER A 474 12.00 5.37 -15.45
CA SER A 474 10.87 4.78 -16.20
C SER A 474 11.25 4.32 -17.61
N ASP A 475 12.19 5.02 -18.25
CA ASP A 475 12.47 4.87 -19.68
C ASP A 475 13.78 4.11 -19.96
N SER A 476 14.86 4.46 -19.24
CA SER A 476 16.16 3.78 -19.37
C SER A 476 17.03 3.95 -18.13
N ASN A 477 17.62 2.85 -17.66
CA ASN A 477 18.55 2.85 -16.55
C ASN A 477 19.90 3.45 -16.98
N GLU A 478 20.39 4.43 -16.23
CA GLU A 478 21.66 5.11 -16.51
C GLU A 478 22.67 4.87 -15.39
N PRO A 479 23.96 4.65 -15.71
CA PRO A 479 24.99 4.51 -14.68
C PRO A 479 25.17 5.81 -13.91
N ILE A 480 25.35 5.71 -12.59
CA ILE A 480 25.64 6.88 -11.75
C ILE A 480 27.02 7.45 -12.08
N MET A 481 27.16 8.76 -11.91
CA MET A 481 28.44 9.45 -12.12
C MET A 481 29.19 9.50 -10.79
N SER A 482 30.31 8.78 -10.71
CA SER A 482 31.15 8.73 -9.50
C SER A 482 32.49 9.42 -9.73
N ILE A 483 32.99 10.11 -8.70
CA ILE A 483 34.38 10.53 -8.63
C ILE A 483 35.20 9.30 -8.30
N THR A 484 36.11 8.94 -9.19
CA THR A 484 36.94 7.73 -9.08
C THR A 484 38.37 8.12 -8.78
N ARG A 485 38.97 7.47 -7.78
CA ARG A 485 40.42 7.46 -7.57
C ARG A 485 40.94 6.03 -7.68
N LYS A 486 41.82 5.78 -8.66
CA LYS A 486 42.64 4.57 -8.67
C LYS A 486 43.75 4.72 -7.63
N LEU A 487 43.97 3.69 -6.81
CA LEU A 487 45.10 3.65 -5.89
C LEU A 487 46.33 3.16 -6.69
N ASP A 488 47.24 4.09 -7.00
CA ASP A 488 48.49 3.79 -7.72
C ASP A 488 49.66 3.54 -6.73
N GLY A 489 50.51 2.53 -6.99
CA GLY A 489 51.69 2.18 -6.18
C GLY A 489 51.91 0.68 -5.99
N GLU A 490 52.85 0.28 -5.12
CA GLU A 490 52.91 -1.10 -4.57
C GLU A 490 51.71 -1.27 -3.62
N ILE A 491 50.63 -1.86 -4.15
CA ILE A 491 49.41 -2.11 -3.39
C ILE A 491 49.65 -3.32 -2.48
N SER A 492 49.56 -3.12 -1.16
CA SER A 492 49.61 -4.23 -0.19
C SER A 492 48.52 -5.25 -0.51
N PRO A 493 48.77 -6.57 -0.46
CA PRO A 493 47.72 -7.56 -0.66
C PRO A 493 46.60 -7.40 0.37
N MET A 494 45.37 -7.70 -0.03
CA MET A 494 44.23 -7.75 0.89
C MET A 494 43.91 -9.20 1.22
N TYR A 495 43.32 -9.39 2.40
CA TYR A 495 42.95 -10.70 2.91
C TYR A 495 41.46 -10.72 3.22
N PHE A 496 40.82 -11.86 2.93
CA PHE A 496 39.50 -12.16 3.49
C PHE A 496 39.46 -13.57 4.07
N PRO A 497 38.81 -13.77 5.24
CA PRO A 497 38.71 -15.08 5.86
C PRO A 497 37.69 -15.98 5.12
N ILE A 498 38.04 -17.23 4.88
CA ILE A 498 37.07 -18.29 4.48
C ILE A 498 36.59 -19.05 5.72
N ASN A 499 37.47 -19.26 6.70
CA ASN A 499 37.16 -19.86 7.99
C ASN A 499 38.06 -19.25 9.09
N ALA A 500 37.91 -19.72 10.34
CA ALA A 500 38.67 -19.18 11.48
C ALA A 500 40.21 -19.34 11.37
N ALA A 501 40.71 -20.22 10.50
CA ALA A 501 42.12 -20.56 10.37
C ALA A 501 42.72 -20.24 8.99
N THR A 502 41.92 -19.82 8.01
CA THR A 502 42.34 -19.67 6.61
C THR A 502 41.82 -18.37 6.02
N SER A 503 42.75 -17.50 5.61
CA SER A 503 42.49 -16.30 4.83
C SER A 503 43.01 -16.46 3.41
N VAL A 504 42.26 -15.91 2.46
CA VAL A 504 42.68 -15.83 1.06
C VAL A 504 43.34 -14.49 0.83
N GLU A 505 44.54 -14.53 0.26
CA GLU A 505 45.24 -13.36 -0.25
C GLU A 505 44.74 -13.03 -1.66
N PHE A 506 44.41 -11.76 -1.90
CA PHE A 506 44.09 -11.28 -3.24
C PHE A 506 44.73 -9.93 -3.55
N THR A 507 45.09 -9.76 -4.82
CA THR A 507 45.73 -8.56 -5.38
C THR A 507 44.98 -8.12 -6.63
N GLY A 508 45.08 -6.84 -6.97
CA GLY A 508 44.42 -6.28 -8.14
C GLY A 508 44.28 -4.77 -8.08
N ASP A 509 43.73 -4.21 -9.15
CA ASP A 509 43.41 -2.77 -9.20
C ASP A 509 42.38 -2.41 -8.12
N ARG A 510 42.66 -1.37 -7.33
CA ARG A 510 41.74 -0.84 -6.32
C ARG A 510 41.23 0.53 -6.74
N TYR A 511 39.91 0.68 -6.72
CA TYR A 511 39.22 1.93 -7.04
C TYR A 511 38.41 2.39 -5.84
N LEU A 512 38.62 3.63 -5.42
CA LEU A 512 37.77 4.31 -4.46
C LEU A 512 36.77 5.17 -5.22
N HIS A 513 35.49 4.96 -4.92
CA HIS A 513 34.38 5.68 -5.52
C HIS A 513 33.71 6.60 -4.50
N ALA A 514 33.48 7.83 -4.90
CA ALA A 514 32.62 8.76 -4.19
C ALA A 514 31.49 9.20 -5.11
N TRP A 515 30.27 9.27 -4.58
CA TRP A 515 29.10 9.73 -5.31
C TRP A 515 28.34 10.75 -4.47
N VAL A 516 27.94 11.84 -5.12
CA VAL A 516 27.13 12.90 -4.53
C VAL A 516 25.79 12.90 -5.24
N SER A 517 24.72 12.73 -4.48
CA SER A 517 23.34 12.79 -4.97
C SER A 517 22.71 14.13 -4.62
N HIS A 518 21.83 14.62 -5.49
CA HIS A 518 21.05 15.84 -5.28
C HIS A 518 19.57 15.48 -5.20
N GLN A 519 18.88 15.99 -4.18
CA GLN A 519 17.45 15.80 -3.99
C GLN A 519 16.83 17.13 -3.56
N PHE A 520 15.73 17.51 -4.20
CA PHE A 520 14.93 18.65 -3.75
C PHE A 520 13.88 18.20 -2.74
N ALA A 521 13.52 19.10 -1.81
CA ALA A 521 12.53 18.81 -0.78
C ALA A 521 11.19 18.38 -1.43
N GLY A 522 10.60 17.29 -0.94
CA GLY A 522 9.33 16.75 -1.44
C GLY A 522 9.43 15.83 -2.66
N GLN A 523 10.62 15.64 -3.25
CA GLN A 523 10.79 14.62 -4.29
C GLN A 523 10.90 13.21 -3.68
N GLN A 524 10.28 12.23 -4.34
CA GLN A 524 10.50 10.81 -3.99
C GLN A 524 11.98 10.45 -4.16
N LYS A 525 12.46 9.55 -3.29
CA LYS A 525 13.83 9.07 -3.36
C LYS A 525 14.01 8.24 -4.63
N ASP A 526 15.07 8.56 -5.37
CA ASP A 526 15.51 7.74 -6.49
C ASP A 526 15.94 6.35 -6.00
N SER A 527 15.62 5.33 -6.79
CA SER A 527 16.06 3.95 -6.57
C SER A 527 17.32 3.66 -7.38
N TYR A 528 18.24 2.91 -6.78
CA TYR A 528 19.52 2.56 -7.39
C TYR A 528 19.73 1.04 -7.30
N GLN A 529 20.48 0.50 -8.25
CA GLN A 529 20.81 -0.93 -8.28
C GLN A 529 22.26 -1.14 -8.70
N LEU A 530 22.93 -2.12 -8.08
CA LEU A 530 24.19 -2.67 -8.56
C LEU A 530 23.86 -3.75 -9.60
N VAL A 531 24.40 -3.59 -10.79
CA VAL A 531 24.16 -4.46 -11.93
C VAL A 531 25.46 -5.14 -12.33
N ALA A 532 25.47 -6.47 -12.28
CA ALA A 532 26.57 -7.27 -12.78
C ALA A 532 26.07 -8.11 -13.95
N ARG A 533 26.73 -8.00 -15.10
CA ARG A 533 26.39 -8.72 -16.33
C ARG A 533 27.57 -9.54 -16.81
N ALA A 534 27.42 -10.86 -16.90
CA ALA A 534 28.38 -11.72 -17.57
C ALA A 534 28.17 -11.69 -19.09
N ARG A 535 29.24 -11.83 -19.87
CA ARG A 535 29.13 -12.06 -21.32
C ARG A 535 28.88 -13.55 -21.61
N GLN A 536 28.74 -13.86 -22.90
CA GLN A 536 28.64 -15.25 -23.33
C GLN A 536 29.98 -15.96 -23.14
N PHE A 537 29.98 -17.18 -22.59
CA PHE A 537 31.18 -18.02 -22.39
C PHE A 537 32.21 -17.44 -21.40
N SER A 538 31.77 -16.56 -20.52
CA SER A 538 32.58 -15.94 -19.47
C SER A 538 32.00 -16.22 -18.10
N SER A 539 32.87 -16.28 -17.10
CA SER A 539 32.50 -16.49 -15.71
C SER A 539 33.39 -15.67 -14.78
N PHE A 540 32.79 -15.08 -13.76
CA PHE A 540 33.51 -14.38 -12.69
C PHE A 540 32.71 -14.46 -11.39
N LEU A 541 33.40 -14.32 -10.27
CA LEU A 541 32.84 -14.29 -8.93
C LEU A 541 32.74 -12.83 -8.46
N LEU A 542 31.56 -12.45 -8.00
CA LEU A 542 31.26 -11.16 -7.39
C LEU A 542 31.08 -11.34 -5.88
N LEU A 543 31.93 -10.70 -5.11
CA LEU A 543 31.85 -10.65 -3.65
C LEU A 543 31.37 -9.27 -3.21
N VAL A 544 30.38 -9.24 -2.32
CA VAL A 544 29.86 -8.01 -1.72
C VAL A 544 30.15 -8.05 -0.22
N GLY A 545 30.69 -6.97 0.31
CA GLY A 545 31.15 -6.95 1.69
C GLY A 545 31.54 -5.57 2.18
N LYS A 546 32.33 -5.56 3.26
CA LYS A 546 32.81 -4.35 3.93
C LYS A 546 34.33 -4.33 4.01
N ILE A 547 34.89 -3.13 4.06
CA ILE A 547 36.32 -2.95 4.36
C ILE A 547 36.46 -2.74 5.86
N ALA A 548 37.06 -3.71 6.54
CA ALA A 548 37.27 -3.69 8.00
C ALA A 548 38.61 -3.03 8.39
N GLY A 549 39.56 -2.93 7.46
CA GLY A 549 40.87 -2.32 7.70
C GLY A 549 41.64 -2.08 6.40
N PRO A 550 42.90 -1.60 6.46
CA PRO A 550 43.69 -1.28 5.27
C PRO A 550 43.94 -2.49 4.36
N ASP A 551 44.10 -3.67 4.96
CA ASP A 551 44.40 -4.93 4.25
C ASP A 551 43.32 -6.01 4.48
N SER A 552 42.16 -5.66 5.06
CA SER A 552 41.11 -6.61 5.45
C SER A 552 39.78 -6.34 4.75
N PHE A 553 39.28 -7.34 4.03
CA PHE A 553 37.96 -7.35 3.40
C PHE A 553 37.09 -8.43 4.06
N GLU A 554 35.89 -8.05 4.49
CA GLU A 554 34.91 -8.95 5.09
C GLU A 554 33.78 -9.22 4.09
N PRO A 555 33.79 -10.35 3.36
CA PRO A 555 32.71 -10.72 2.46
C PRO A 555 31.46 -11.07 3.27
N LEU A 556 30.32 -10.55 2.86
CA LEU A 556 29.00 -10.89 3.41
C LEU A 556 28.31 -11.90 2.52
N ASP A 557 28.31 -11.63 1.21
CA ASP A 557 27.65 -12.44 0.20
C ASP A 557 28.53 -12.60 -1.03
N ALA A 558 28.34 -13.73 -1.74
CA ALA A 558 29.13 -14.12 -2.90
C ALA A 558 28.22 -14.71 -3.97
N ILE A 559 28.43 -14.33 -5.23
CA ILE A 559 27.68 -14.86 -6.37
C ILE A 559 28.59 -15.09 -7.58
N ILE A 560 28.44 -16.24 -8.23
CA ILE A 560 29.14 -16.55 -9.48
C ILE A 560 28.20 -16.20 -10.63
N LEU A 561 28.66 -15.34 -11.56
CA LEU A 561 27.92 -15.03 -12.78
C LEU A 561 28.53 -15.77 -13.97
N GLN A 562 27.71 -16.41 -14.80
CA GLN A 562 28.16 -17.16 -15.97
C GLN A 562 27.29 -16.89 -17.21
N ASN A 563 27.83 -17.02 -18.42
CA ASN A 563 27.05 -17.20 -19.66
C ASN A 563 25.80 -16.31 -19.86
N LYS A 564 25.97 -14.98 -19.90
CA LYS A 564 24.87 -14.00 -20.03
C LYS A 564 23.97 -13.84 -18.79
N ASP A 565 24.40 -14.35 -17.63
CA ASP A 565 23.75 -14.03 -16.37
C ASP A 565 23.77 -12.52 -16.11
N GLU A 566 22.64 -12.04 -15.62
CA GLU A 566 22.47 -10.67 -15.14
C GLU A 566 21.96 -10.73 -13.70
N VAL A 567 22.69 -10.07 -12.80
CA VAL A 567 22.32 -9.94 -11.39
C VAL A 567 22.02 -8.47 -11.13
N LEU A 568 20.83 -8.21 -10.61
CA LEU A 568 20.34 -6.90 -10.21
C LEU A 568 20.19 -6.87 -8.69
N VAL A 569 21.02 -6.09 -8.01
CA VAL A 569 20.98 -5.95 -6.54
C VAL A 569 20.48 -4.55 -6.20
N PRO A 570 19.24 -4.39 -5.69
CA PRO A 570 18.73 -3.09 -5.24
C PRO A 570 19.58 -2.51 -4.11
N LEU A 571 20.00 -1.26 -4.24
CA LEU A 571 20.77 -0.55 -3.23
C LEU A 571 19.84 0.24 -2.31
N LEU A 572 19.72 -0.22 -1.06
CA LEU A 572 18.97 0.46 -0.02
C LEU A 572 19.83 1.56 0.62
N LEU A 573 19.62 2.80 0.19
CA LEU A 573 20.39 3.95 0.66
C LEU A 573 19.79 4.54 1.95
N ASN A 574 20.47 4.30 3.07
CA ASN A 574 20.16 4.94 4.35
C ASN A 574 20.95 6.24 4.51
N GLN A 575 20.26 7.38 4.57
CA GLN A 575 20.90 8.66 4.83
C GLN A 575 21.27 8.76 6.31
N LEU A 576 22.56 8.88 6.59
CA LEU A 576 23.05 9.19 7.93
C LEU A 576 22.92 10.70 8.19
N PRO A 577 22.46 11.13 9.38
CA PRO A 577 22.34 12.54 9.71
C PRO A 577 23.70 13.23 9.70
N SER A 578 23.74 14.51 9.32
CA SER A 578 24.96 15.29 9.33
C SER A 578 25.56 15.42 10.74
N PRO A 579 26.86 15.74 10.91
CA PRO A 579 27.46 15.98 12.21
C PRO A 579 26.67 16.97 13.08
N LYS A 580 26.15 18.03 12.45
CA LYS A 580 25.36 19.09 13.09
C LYS A 580 23.97 18.59 13.49
N ASP A 581 23.23 17.99 12.56
CA ASP A 581 21.85 17.54 12.82
C ASP A 581 21.81 16.47 13.92
N PHE A 582 22.79 15.57 13.93
CA PHE A 582 22.93 14.60 15.00
C PHE A 582 23.24 15.26 16.34
N LYS A 583 24.13 16.27 16.38
CA LYS A 583 24.46 17.00 17.60
C LYS A 583 23.22 17.71 18.16
N ASP A 584 22.43 18.33 17.29
CA ASP A 584 21.19 19.00 17.65
C ASP A 584 20.14 17.99 18.14
N ALA A 585 20.01 16.83 17.47
CA ALA A 585 19.06 15.77 17.85
C ALA A 585 19.38 15.12 19.19
N ILE A 586 20.66 14.95 19.54
CA ILE A 586 21.03 14.37 20.84
C ILE A 586 21.09 15.42 21.97
N SER A 587 21.02 16.71 21.65
CA SER A 587 21.20 17.80 22.63
C SER A 587 20.15 17.80 23.74
N SER A 588 18.94 17.32 23.44
CA SER A 588 17.82 17.18 24.38
C SER A 588 17.74 15.82 25.07
N LEU A 589 18.64 14.87 24.76
CA LEU A 589 18.66 13.53 25.37
C LEU A 589 19.47 13.50 26.68
N SER A 590 19.22 12.50 27.53
CA SER A 590 19.98 12.33 28.77
C SER A 590 21.47 12.01 28.49
N PRO A 591 22.40 12.28 29.43
CA PRO A 591 23.83 12.02 29.22
C PRO A 591 24.17 10.57 28.86
N GLU A 592 23.42 9.59 29.37
CA GLU A 592 23.59 8.17 29.06
C GLU A 592 23.11 7.84 27.64
N GLN A 593 21.96 8.37 27.24
CA GLN A 593 21.43 8.25 25.87
C GLN A 593 22.35 8.94 24.86
N GLN A 594 22.93 10.09 25.20
CA GLN A 594 23.92 10.77 24.36
C GLN A 594 25.19 9.94 24.18
N ARG A 595 25.70 9.30 25.24
CA ARG A 595 26.87 8.41 25.16
C ARG A 595 26.59 7.21 24.27
N PHE A 596 25.44 6.56 24.47
CA PHE A 596 25.00 5.46 23.61
C PHE A 596 24.86 5.89 22.15
N ALA A 597 24.17 7.00 21.88
CA ALA A 597 23.99 7.50 20.51
C ALA A 597 25.34 7.84 19.85
N LYS A 598 26.28 8.46 20.59
CA LYS A 598 27.63 8.76 20.07
C LYS A 598 28.42 7.48 19.75
N ALA A 599 28.40 6.49 20.64
CA ALA A 599 29.05 5.20 20.43
C ALA A 599 28.43 4.44 19.24
N PHE A 600 27.11 4.42 19.15
CA PHE A 600 26.38 3.80 18.06
C PHE A 600 26.67 4.49 16.72
N ARG A 601 26.74 5.83 16.70
CA ARG A 601 27.14 6.58 15.50
C ARG A 601 28.59 6.29 15.10
N GLN A 602 29.50 6.21 16.07
CA GLN A 602 30.89 5.85 15.79
C GLN A 602 30.99 4.47 15.15
N MET A 603 30.26 3.48 15.68
CA MET A 603 30.15 2.13 15.10
C MET A 603 29.53 2.15 13.70
N GLN A 604 28.49 2.97 13.47
CA GLN A 604 27.87 3.13 12.15
C GLN A 604 28.83 3.73 11.11
N LEU A 605 29.73 4.63 11.52
CA LEU A 605 30.72 5.26 10.65
C LEU A 605 31.90 4.32 10.37
N GLU A 606 32.32 3.54 11.37
CA GLU A 606 33.41 2.56 11.27
C GLU A 606 33.09 1.41 10.31
N SER A 607 31.81 1.03 10.17
CA SER A 607 31.34 -0.08 9.30
C SER A 607 30.80 0.37 7.93
N SER A 608 31.11 1.59 7.47
CA SER A 608 30.34 2.26 6.41
C SER A 608 30.83 2.09 4.96
N VAL A 609 32.04 1.55 4.73
CA VAL A 609 32.57 1.41 3.37
C VAL A 609 32.07 0.11 2.73
N PHE A 610 31.05 0.26 1.89
CA PHE A 610 30.57 -0.79 1.00
C PHE A 610 31.65 -1.14 -0.03
N ALA A 611 32.01 -2.41 -0.13
CA ALA A 611 33.02 -2.90 -1.06
C ALA A 611 32.48 -4.02 -1.94
N VAL A 612 32.91 -3.99 -3.19
CA VAL A 612 32.62 -5.00 -4.21
C VAL A 612 33.94 -5.51 -4.73
N CYS A 613 34.17 -6.82 -4.63
CA CYS A 613 35.36 -7.48 -5.15
C CYS A 613 34.97 -8.40 -6.30
N CYS A 614 35.65 -8.28 -7.44
CA CYS A 614 35.41 -9.09 -8.63
C CYS A 614 36.62 -10.01 -8.86
N ILE A 615 36.41 -11.33 -8.78
CA ILE A 615 37.46 -12.34 -8.97
C ILE A 615 37.20 -13.06 -10.29
N GLN A 616 38.20 -13.08 -11.17
CA GLN A 616 38.12 -13.79 -12.45
C GLN A 616 38.42 -15.27 -12.25
N LEU A 617 37.52 -16.15 -12.71
CA LEU A 617 37.62 -17.59 -12.41
C LEU A 617 38.60 -18.35 -13.33
N LYS A 618 38.69 -17.99 -14.62
CA LYS A 618 39.53 -18.71 -15.60
C LYS A 618 41.01 -18.79 -15.18
N PRO A 619 41.69 -17.69 -14.78
CA PRO A 619 43.09 -17.76 -14.34
C PRO A 619 43.30 -18.63 -13.10
N GLN A 620 42.31 -18.67 -12.20
CA GLN A 620 42.39 -19.46 -10.98
C GLN A 620 42.21 -20.95 -11.27
N LEU A 621 41.34 -21.29 -12.23
CA LEU A 621 41.21 -22.67 -12.73
C LEU A 621 42.48 -23.14 -13.45
N GLU A 622 43.11 -22.28 -14.26
CA GLU A 622 44.38 -22.59 -14.91
C GLU A 622 45.47 -22.90 -13.87
N ALA A 623 45.58 -22.07 -12.83
CA ALA A 623 46.52 -22.28 -11.74
C ALA A 623 46.23 -23.56 -10.94
N LEU A 624 44.96 -23.83 -10.62
CA LEU A 624 44.53 -25.03 -9.89
C LEU A 624 44.84 -26.32 -10.65
N LEU A 625 44.70 -26.31 -11.98
CA LEU A 625 44.90 -27.47 -12.83
C LEU A 625 46.36 -27.64 -13.30
N GLY A 626 47.27 -26.75 -12.91
CA GLY A 626 48.67 -26.77 -13.36
C GLY A 626 48.86 -26.38 -14.83
N LEU A 627 47.90 -25.64 -15.39
CA LEU A 627 47.94 -25.18 -16.78
C LEU A 627 48.65 -23.82 -16.89
N PRO A 628 49.36 -23.56 -17.99
CA PRO A 628 49.91 -22.23 -18.26
C PRO A 628 48.79 -21.21 -18.48
N SER A 629 49.09 -19.93 -18.23
CA SER A 629 48.15 -18.84 -18.45
C SER A 629 47.58 -18.82 -19.88
N ASP A 630 46.30 -18.53 -20.00
CA ASP A 630 45.51 -18.47 -21.25
C ASP A 630 45.25 -19.82 -21.96
N ALA A 631 45.58 -20.95 -21.33
CA ALA A 631 45.31 -22.28 -21.87
C ALA A 631 43.81 -22.56 -22.07
N LEU A 632 42.95 -22.08 -21.16
CA LEU A 632 41.50 -22.30 -21.21
C LEU A 632 40.76 -21.27 -22.08
N THR A 633 41.45 -20.24 -22.57
CA THR A 633 40.82 -19.14 -23.33
C THR A 633 40.16 -19.62 -24.64
N LYS A 634 40.70 -20.66 -25.28
CA LYS A 634 40.16 -21.24 -26.53
C LYS A 634 39.25 -22.46 -26.33
N GLU A 635 39.24 -23.03 -25.12
CA GLU A 635 38.53 -24.27 -24.80
C GLU A 635 37.25 -23.99 -24.00
N ILE A 636 36.24 -23.48 -24.71
CA ILE A 636 34.95 -23.04 -24.12
C ILE A 636 34.21 -24.20 -23.46
N LYS A 637 34.09 -25.34 -24.15
CA LYS A 637 33.39 -26.52 -23.65
C LYS A 637 34.06 -27.07 -22.39
N LEU A 638 35.38 -27.21 -22.43
CA LEU A 638 36.18 -27.68 -21.29
C LEU A 638 35.99 -26.77 -20.06
N THR A 639 35.96 -25.44 -20.25
CA THR A 639 35.76 -24.51 -19.13
C THR A 639 34.36 -24.64 -18.51
N GLN A 640 33.33 -24.86 -19.32
CA GLN A 640 31.97 -25.08 -18.83
C GLN A 640 31.85 -26.41 -18.08
N ASP A 641 32.42 -27.48 -18.66
CA ASP A 641 32.42 -28.81 -18.05
C ASP A 641 33.15 -28.76 -16.69
N LEU A 642 34.34 -28.12 -16.63
CA LEU A 642 35.08 -27.92 -15.38
C LEU A 642 34.29 -27.16 -14.32
N LEU A 643 33.61 -26.07 -14.69
CA LEU A 643 32.79 -25.30 -13.75
C LEU A 643 31.64 -26.15 -13.20
N SER A 644 30.98 -26.95 -14.04
CA SER A 644 29.91 -27.86 -13.60
C SER A 644 30.45 -28.94 -12.66
N LEU A 645 31.64 -29.52 -12.95
CA LEU A 645 32.26 -30.53 -12.10
C LEU A 645 32.63 -30.01 -10.71
N PHE A 646 33.11 -28.77 -10.61
CA PHE A 646 33.46 -28.16 -9.34
C PHE A 646 32.24 -27.63 -8.55
N ILE A 647 31.24 -27.06 -9.23
CA ILE A 647 30.09 -26.43 -8.57
C ILE A 647 29.00 -27.46 -8.27
N ASP A 648 28.57 -28.22 -9.28
CA ASP A 648 27.39 -29.09 -9.18
C ASP A 648 27.74 -30.46 -8.56
N TYR A 649 28.93 -30.99 -8.88
CA TYR A 649 29.33 -32.34 -8.46
C TYR A 649 30.43 -32.36 -7.39
N GLN A 650 31.00 -31.20 -7.03
CA GLN A 650 32.02 -31.03 -5.98
C GLN A 650 33.20 -32.00 -6.09
N ILE A 651 33.67 -32.25 -7.32
CA ILE A 651 34.77 -33.20 -7.54
C ILE A 651 36.10 -32.58 -7.06
N PRO A 652 36.93 -33.32 -6.31
CA PRO A 652 38.22 -32.82 -5.85
C PRO A 652 39.15 -32.51 -7.04
N SER A 653 39.86 -31.39 -6.94
CA SER A 653 40.76 -30.88 -7.99
C SER A 653 41.88 -31.84 -8.38
N ASP A 654 42.31 -32.71 -7.46
CA ASP A 654 43.42 -33.64 -7.67
C ASP A 654 43.12 -34.70 -8.74
N LEU A 655 41.85 -34.97 -9.01
CA LEU A 655 41.44 -35.92 -10.07
C LEU A 655 41.48 -35.29 -11.46
N LEU A 656 41.47 -33.95 -11.54
CA LEU A 656 41.35 -33.19 -12.79
C LEU A 656 42.63 -32.44 -13.14
N SER A 657 43.53 -32.23 -12.18
CA SER A 657 44.79 -31.52 -12.37
C SER A 657 45.80 -32.32 -13.21
N PHE A 658 46.75 -31.62 -13.81
CA PHE A 658 47.86 -32.21 -14.56
C PHE A 658 49.08 -32.40 -13.64
N ASP A 659 49.52 -33.65 -13.44
CA ASP A 659 50.66 -34.03 -12.57
C ASP A 659 51.93 -34.46 -13.37
N GLY A 660 52.14 -33.90 -14.56
CA GLY A 660 53.27 -34.27 -15.44
C GLY A 660 54.46 -33.30 -15.42
N ALA A 661 55.63 -33.75 -15.87
CA ALA A 661 56.84 -32.92 -15.95
C ALA A 661 56.63 -31.67 -16.84
N GLY A 662 57.24 -30.54 -16.44
CA GLY A 662 56.96 -29.20 -16.99
C GLY A 662 57.23 -28.98 -18.48
N ASP A 663 57.90 -29.91 -19.16
CA ASP A 663 58.48 -29.75 -20.51
C ASP A 663 57.59 -30.23 -21.67
N ILE A 664 56.30 -30.48 -21.41
CA ILE A 664 55.32 -30.92 -22.43
C ILE A 664 54.63 -29.72 -23.09
N SER A 665 54.28 -29.84 -24.38
CA SER A 665 53.59 -28.79 -25.15
C SER A 665 52.22 -28.42 -24.55
N LEU A 666 51.81 -27.16 -24.75
CA LEU A 666 50.55 -26.61 -24.21
C LEU A 666 49.31 -27.37 -24.68
N ALA A 667 49.33 -27.84 -25.93
CA ALA A 667 48.22 -28.62 -26.50
C ALA A 667 48.08 -30.01 -25.85
N ASP A 668 49.20 -30.66 -25.53
CA ASP A 668 49.20 -31.98 -24.93
C ASP A 668 48.77 -31.93 -23.45
N LYS A 669 49.18 -30.88 -22.70
CA LYS A 669 48.72 -30.66 -21.31
C LYS A 669 47.20 -30.47 -21.23
N VAL A 670 46.64 -29.67 -22.14
CA VAL A 670 45.19 -29.46 -22.23
C VAL A 670 44.46 -30.73 -22.66
N ALA A 671 45.03 -31.53 -23.57
CA ALA A 671 44.45 -32.79 -24.01
C ALA A 671 44.36 -33.83 -22.88
N ILE A 672 45.36 -33.88 -21.98
CA ILE A 672 45.36 -34.77 -20.81
C ILE A 672 44.27 -34.36 -19.81
N VAL A 673 44.19 -33.09 -19.45
CA VAL A 673 43.13 -32.56 -18.57
C VAL A 673 41.74 -32.81 -19.18
N LYS A 674 41.60 -32.63 -20.49
CA LYS A 674 40.37 -32.92 -21.23
C LYS A 674 39.99 -34.40 -21.15
N GLY A 675 40.96 -35.31 -21.26
CA GLY A 675 40.73 -36.75 -21.10
C GLY A 675 40.28 -37.12 -19.69
N HIS A 676 40.82 -36.48 -18.65
CA HIS A 676 40.37 -36.68 -17.27
C HIS A 676 38.94 -36.19 -17.07
N VAL A 677 38.62 -34.99 -17.57
CA VAL A 677 37.27 -34.40 -17.51
C VAL A 677 36.25 -35.27 -18.26
N GLU A 678 36.59 -35.74 -19.47
CA GLU A 678 35.71 -36.59 -20.28
C GLU A 678 35.44 -37.94 -19.61
N SER A 679 36.45 -38.55 -18.99
CA SER A 679 36.27 -39.80 -18.23
C SER A 679 35.33 -39.62 -17.04
N VAL A 680 35.43 -38.51 -16.31
CA VAL A 680 34.58 -38.25 -15.15
C VAL A 680 33.15 -37.89 -15.58
N MET A 681 33.00 -37.10 -16.63
CA MET A 681 31.69 -36.77 -17.22
C MET A 681 30.98 -38.01 -17.75
N SER A 682 31.69 -38.94 -18.42
CA SER A 682 31.11 -40.20 -18.89
C SER A 682 30.54 -41.04 -17.75
N VAL A 683 31.21 -41.09 -16.59
CA VAL A 683 30.71 -41.82 -15.41
C VAL A 683 29.46 -41.15 -14.84
N ILE A 684 29.41 -39.81 -14.85
CA ILE A 684 28.25 -39.04 -14.39
C ILE A 684 27.06 -39.22 -15.35
N GLU A 685 27.29 -39.19 -16.66
CA GLU A 685 26.26 -39.43 -17.67
C GLU A 685 25.69 -40.84 -17.55
N GLU A 686 26.53 -41.87 -17.41
CA GLU A 686 26.07 -43.25 -17.16
C GLU A 686 25.25 -43.39 -15.87
N ALA A 687 25.60 -42.63 -14.82
CA ALA A 687 24.85 -42.62 -13.57
C ALA A 687 23.49 -41.92 -13.72
N LYS A 688 23.44 -40.81 -14.48
CA LYS A 688 22.19 -40.10 -14.81
C LYS A 688 21.26 -40.93 -15.68
N ASP A 689 21.80 -41.63 -16.68
CA ASP A 689 21.00 -42.50 -17.54
C ASP A 689 20.40 -43.65 -16.74
N LYS A 690 21.16 -44.26 -15.83
CA LYS A 690 20.62 -45.27 -14.89
C LYS A 690 19.55 -44.70 -13.95
N ALA A 691 19.73 -43.46 -13.47
CA ALA A 691 18.74 -42.80 -12.62
C ALA A 691 17.45 -42.45 -13.39
N LEU A 692 17.57 -42.02 -14.65
CA LEU A 692 16.44 -41.77 -15.54
C LEU A 692 15.71 -43.06 -15.89
N GLU A 693 16.43 -44.15 -16.20
CA GLU A 693 15.81 -45.46 -16.43
C GLU A 693 15.12 -46.00 -15.18
N ALA A 694 15.69 -45.79 -13.99
CA ALA A 694 15.07 -46.20 -12.73
C ALA A 694 13.81 -45.37 -12.44
N ALA A 695 13.85 -44.05 -12.63
CA ALA A 695 12.70 -43.18 -12.49
C ALA A 695 11.61 -43.44 -13.55
N GLN A 696 11.99 -43.78 -14.78
CA GLN A 696 11.05 -44.23 -15.82
C GLN A 696 10.41 -45.55 -15.45
N LYS A 697 11.18 -46.55 -14.98
CA LYS A 697 10.64 -47.81 -14.48
C LYS A 697 9.75 -47.62 -13.25
N GLU A 698 10.06 -46.68 -12.37
CA GLU A 698 9.23 -46.35 -11.21
C GLU A 698 7.94 -45.63 -11.63
N ALA A 699 8.00 -44.73 -12.61
CA ALA A 699 6.82 -44.10 -13.21
C ALA A 699 5.96 -45.11 -13.99
N ASP A 700 6.57 -46.03 -14.71
CA ASP A 700 5.89 -47.12 -15.44
C ASP A 700 5.27 -48.13 -14.47
N MET A 701 5.97 -48.50 -13.38
CA MET A 701 5.40 -49.34 -12.31
C MET A 701 4.29 -48.62 -11.54
N ALA A 702 4.39 -47.30 -11.34
CA ALA A 702 3.31 -46.50 -10.75
C ALA A 702 2.10 -46.41 -11.69
N PHE A 703 2.32 -46.36 -13.01
CA PHE A 703 1.27 -46.41 -14.03
C PHE A 703 0.62 -47.80 -14.11
N GLU A 704 1.40 -48.89 -13.98
CA GLU A 704 0.89 -50.26 -13.92
C GLU A 704 0.08 -50.52 -12.63
N MET A 705 0.52 -50.02 -11.47
CA MET A 705 -0.23 -50.10 -10.20
C MET A 705 -1.56 -49.32 -10.23
N ASP A 706 -1.66 -48.26 -11.03
CA ASP A 706 -2.93 -47.53 -11.28
C ASP A 706 -3.83 -48.26 -12.30
N SER A 707 -3.29 -49.24 -13.04
CA SER A 707 -4.02 -50.01 -14.08
C SER A 707 -4.55 -51.37 -13.62
N ASP A 708 -3.99 -51.95 -12.56
CA ASP A 708 -4.43 -53.25 -11.99
C ASP A 708 -5.62 -53.13 -11.00
N GLY A 709 -6.32 -52.00 -11.05
CA GLY A 709 -7.45 -51.65 -10.20
C GLY A 709 -8.82 -51.60 -10.88
N ASP A 710 -9.04 -52.21 -12.06
CA ASP A 710 -10.40 -52.56 -12.51
C ASP A 710 -10.38 -53.64 -13.61
N ASP A 711 -10.91 -54.81 -13.28
CA ASP A 711 -10.96 -55.99 -14.15
C ASP A 711 -12.42 -56.18 -14.62
N SER A 712 -12.73 -55.91 -15.90
CA SER A 712 -13.65 -56.74 -16.74
C SER A 712 -14.11 -56.13 -18.08
N ALA A 713 -13.92 -56.96 -19.13
CA ALA A 713 -14.80 -57.16 -20.30
C ALA A 713 -14.77 -56.20 -21.52
N ALA A 714 -13.92 -56.58 -22.48
CA ALA A 714 -14.23 -56.92 -23.89
C ALA A 714 -14.58 -55.82 -24.92
N GLY A 715 -13.72 -55.70 -25.94
CA GLY A 715 -14.09 -55.21 -27.28
C GLY A 715 -12.94 -54.70 -28.16
N ALA A 716 -12.08 -55.59 -28.67
CA ALA A 716 -11.11 -55.28 -29.74
C ALA A 716 -11.80 -55.27 -31.15
N PRO A 717 -11.19 -54.75 -32.24
CA PRO A 717 -9.95 -55.33 -32.79
C PRO A 717 -8.89 -54.33 -33.29
N GLU A 718 -7.64 -54.81 -33.26
CA GLU A 718 -6.43 -54.27 -33.87
C GLU A 718 -6.40 -54.36 -35.40
N SER A 719 -5.56 -53.55 -36.05
CA SER A 719 -4.53 -54.11 -36.96
C SER A 719 -3.39 -53.14 -37.30
N SER A 720 -2.18 -53.60 -36.96
CA SER A 720 -0.93 -53.54 -37.74
C SER A 720 -0.19 -52.21 -37.86
N ARG A 721 0.83 -51.94 -37.02
CA ARG A 721 2.26 -52.32 -37.16
C ARG A 721 3.00 -51.78 -38.41
N PHE A 722 4.10 -51.08 -38.11
CA PHE A 722 5.44 -51.09 -38.73
C PHE A 722 5.95 -49.89 -39.57
N LEU A 723 7.19 -49.51 -39.20
CA LEU A 723 8.31 -48.89 -39.96
C LEU A 723 8.45 -47.36 -40.05
N ALA A 724 9.27 -46.85 -39.12
CA ALA A 724 10.63 -46.32 -39.34
C ALA A 724 10.88 -45.23 -40.41
N MET A 725 11.45 -44.14 -39.89
CA MET A 725 12.61 -43.39 -40.41
C MET A 725 12.52 -42.67 -41.79
N ASN A 726 12.58 -41.34 -41.66
CA ASN A 726 13.62 -40.47 -42.22
C ASN A 726 13.23 -39.52 -43.37
N ARG A 727 13.67 -38.27 -43.19
CA ARG A 727 14.06 -37.25 -44.17
C ARG A 727 13.01 -36.62 -45.09
N GLY A 728 12.71 -35.36 -44.72
CA GLY A 728 13.00 -34.22 -45.58
C GLY A 728 11.86 -33.75 -46.48
N GLY A 729 11.66 -32.42 -46.53
CA GLY A 729 10.86 -31.81 -47.58
C GLY A 729 9.93 -30.71 -47.11
N LEU A 730 10.41 -29.48 -47.29
CA LEU A 730 9.74 -28.20 -47.14
C LEU A 730 8.51 -28.05 -48.07
N MET A 731 7.64 -27.07 -47.74
CA MET A 731 6.55 -26.44 -48.54
C MET A 731 5.19 -27.17 -48.61
N LYS A 732 4.02 -26.52 -48.55
CA LYS A 732 3.63 -25.10 -48.58
C LYS A 732 2.15 -24.95 -48.14
N MET A 733 1.91 -23.92 -47.34
CA MET A 733 0.85 -22.90 -47.42
C MET A 733 -0.67 -23.24 -47.48
N ARG A 734 -1.37 -22.42 -46.67
CA ARG A 734 -2.76 -21.90 -46.76
C ARG A 734 -3.88 -22.82 -46.24
N SER A 735 -4.87 -22.35 -45.47
CA SER A 735 -5.16 -21.02 -44.94
C SER A 735 -6.31 -21.07 -43.92
N ALA A 736 -6.14 -20.33 -42.82
CA ALA A 736 -7.05 -19.38 -42.16
C ALA A 736 -8.34 -19.81 -41.41
N SER A 737 -8.61 -18.96 -40.40
CA SER A 737 -9.79 -18.81 -39.51
C SER A 737 -9.81 -19.73 -38.28
N SER A 738 -10.07 -19.30 -37.05
CA SER A 738 -10.46 -18.01 -36.45
C SER A 738 -10.47 -18.14 -34.91
N ALA A 739 -10.45 -16.99 -34.24
CA ALA A 739 -11.09 -16.68 -32.94
C ALA A 739 -10.34 -16.92 -31.61
N SER A 740 -10.26 -15.79 -30.90
CA SER A 740 -9.96 -15.51 -29.50
C SER A 740 -10.80 -16.32 -28.49
N ALA A 741 -10.21 -16.75 -27.37
CA ALA A 741 -10.53 -16.26 -26.01
C ALA A 741 -10.08 -17.23 -24.88
N ARG A 742 -9.37 -16.65 -23.91
CA ARG A 742 -9.38 -16.84 -22.42
C ARG A 742 -9.78 -18.18 -21.78
N GLY A 743 -8.96 -18.60 -20.81
CA GLY A 743 -9.27 -19.49 -19.67
C GLY A 743 -8.05 -20.39 -19.39
N GLY A 744 -7.26 -20.20 -18.33
CA GLY A 744 -7.67 -20.32 -16.93
C GLY A 744 -7.16 -21.67 -16.40
N LEU A 745 -5.89 -21.74 -15.98
CA LEU A 745 -5.28 -22.92 -15.36
C LEU A 745 -5.70 -23.02 -13.88
N PRO A 746 -6.21 -24.16 -13.40
CA PRO A 746 -6.41 -24.44 -11.98
C PRO A 746 -5.11 -24.97 -11.32
N PRO A 747 -5.01 -24.91 -9.98
CA PRO A 747 -3.76 -25.12 -9.24
C PRO A 747 -3.47 -26.60 -8.96
N PRO A 748 -2.19 -27.01 -8.75
CA PRO A 748 -1.88 -28.36 -8.29
C PRO A 748 -2.11 -28.50 -6.78
N ALA A 749 -2.77 -29.60 -6.43
CA ALA A 749 -3.10 -30.02 -5.08
C ALA A 749 -1.84 -30.43 -4.28
N ALA A 750 -1.87 -30.09 -2.99
CA ALA A 750 -0.88 -30.46 -1.99
C ALA A 750 -0.97 -31.95 -1.64
N MET A 751 0.17 -32.63 -1.61
CA MET A 751 0.34 -33.90 -0.89
C MET A 751 1.15 -33.64 0.38
N MET A 752 0.49 -33.85 1.53
CA MET A 752 1.12 -33.93 2.84
C MET A 752 1.88 -35.26 2.96
N ALA A 753 3.15 -35.19 3.37
CA ALA A 753 3.84 -36.30 4.02
C ALA A 753 4.51 -35.76 5.29
N ALA A 754 4.04 -36.21 6.44
CA ALA A 754 4.54 -35.87 7.75
C ALA A 754 5.76 -36.72 8.12
N ALA A 755 6.82 -36.09 8.62
CA ALA A 755 7.92 -36.73 9.34
C ALA A 755 8.27 -35.89 10.60
N PRO A 756 8.75 -36.52 11.69
CA PRO A 756 8.64 -35.99 13.05
C PRO A 756 9.71 -34.96 13.41
N ARG A 757 9.33 -33.98 14.24
CA ARG A 757 10.20 -32.94 14.83
C ARG A 757 11.07 -33.52 15.95
N PRO A 758 12.38 -33.21 16.03
CA PRO A 758 13.15 -33.36 17.26
C PRO A 758 12.91 -32.17 18.20
N GLN A 759 12.64 -32.49 19.47
CA GLN A 759 12.50 -31.53 20.57
C GLN A 759 13.85 -30.85 20.86
N MET A 760 13.94 -29.53 20.71
CA MET A 760 15.02 -28.73 21.29
C MET A 760 14.73 -28.48 22.77
N ALA A 761 15.59 -29.03 23.64
CA ALA A 761 15.67 -28.64 25.03
C ALA A 761 16.37 -27.26 25.14
N MET A 762 15.70 -26.29 25.77
CA MET A 762 16.32 -25.05 26.21
C MET A 762 17.32 -25.34 27.33
N MET A 763 18.60 -25.10 27.09
CA MET A 763 19.58 -24.86 28.16
C MET A 763 20.00 -23.40 28.12
N ALA A 764 19.51 -22.66 29.12
CA ALA A 764 20.00 -21.34 29.46
C ALA A 764 21.38 -21.48 30.13
N ALA A 765 22.40 -20.86 29.55
CA ALA A 765 23.70 -20.66 30.18
C ALA A 765 23.96 -19.15 30.28
N ALA A 766 23.86 -18.63 31.50
CA ALA A 766 24.33 -17.30 31.87
C ALA A 766 25.86 -17.27 31.93
N PRO A 767 26.54 -16.19 31.52
CA PRO A 767 27.92 -15.96 31.91
C PRO A 767 27.96 -15.02 33.12
N THR A 768 28.37 -15.57 34.26
CA THR A 768 28.88 -14.80 35.41
C THR A 768 30.31 -14.31 35.13
N PRO A 769 30.77 -13.24 35.82
CA PRO A 769 31.96 -12.49 35.46
C PRO A 769 33.23 -13.14 36.02
N MET A 770 34.34 -13.02 35.29
CA MET A 770 35.67 -13.16 35.88
C MET A 770 36.52 -11.92 35.64
N VAL A 771 37.15 -11.55 36.75
CA VAL A 771 38.08 -10.47 37.03
C VAL A 771 39.51 -11.00 36.85
N GLN A 772 40.45 -10.09 36.53
CA GLN A 772 41.93 -10.19 36.52
C GLN A 772 42.55 -10.93 35.31
N ASP A 773 43.51 -10.37 34.56
CA ASP A 773 44.47 -9.26 34.79
C ASP A 773 44.49 -8.21 33.67
#